data_AF-A0A9D2P4W0-F1
#
_entry.id   AF-A0A9D2P4W0-F1
#
_cell.length_a   1.000
_cell.length_b   1.000
_cell.length_c   1.000
_cell.angle_alpha   90.00
_cell.angle_beta   90.00
_cell.angle_gamma   90.00
#
_symmetry.space_group_name_H-M   'P 1'
#
loop_
_entity.id
_entity.type
_entity.pdbx_description
1 polymer ?
#
loop_
_entity_poly.entity_id
_entity_poly.type
_entity_poly.pdbx_seq_one_letter_code
_entity_poly.pdbx_strand_id
1 'polypeptide(L)'
;MRQPKKLFTRILINNWGGISHKILQLHEYVNLFSGKSGSGKSTVMDAIQVVLYGSVSANFLNKAADDSKNKRSVLSYLRGAQKDGSANRAGMDFCSQIVMEIEDTGTHITTCIGVAFEVGKNDTELRRYNFFSHSGKMPEDEYLCDGVPYTIDRIRKLAKERSVSVDNRGHGDVNRVYPSKEAYLNTLYEVIFGYVEQGRMITMEKSAIALRMTSGTGQFIRDYMFPKSRENTVAVISEQLGAYREIRERVEDLEKRLEMLDAVHAADLELTGVRADKVRLETILKYIEIEGCRAKLASRGDDLDHAKDAAGKAQERQNRLQEELATLRNRLIDVKAELKKSDYGQKQQELQEMEHTIRLLADSSADWRRIINGLKRWEDDETATDYVSNRALQLIDDFARGEVTEEACGELRTHLKAAMDNISEELAETAVSIRETTKELREKEEALEDMNNDRKPYPKELKEARQQLQSALSDRYGRTIHVHILADLFDITDEKWKNAVEGRLGRLKKSMITEPAYALDAAKIFRKMKRFEEADLINSAAIKRESPAAEKNSLYEAVHTDLDYVDWCLKRYLGRIQKCETVEELDSVRDGVTPDCYSYSNYIFRHLRSKDYTKGACIGTRISKARLRELADEIESLQENLIGERQREAALKDAQKYETLSQETGQILRLSSAADELEEYYRKQEKLQKELKELEDGTRTAELKAEQEMLETNVTGKEQASQNIQKEQIRLGGVVQTAERDIRELKSKLDELTTGFVEN
;
A
#
# COMPACT_ATOMS: atom_id res chain seq x y z
N MET A 1 34.11 38.77 -6.40
CA MET A 1 34.79 37.71 -7.20
C MET A 1 33.72 36.78 -7.74
N ARG A 2 33.68 36.52 -9.05
CA ARG A 2 32.77 35.51 -9.63
C ARG A 2 33.20 34.15 -9.10
N GLN A 3 32.29 33.41 -8.47
CA GLN A 3 32.57 32.04 -8.07
C GLN A 3 32.90 31.20 -9.32
N PRO A 4 33.89 30.30 -9.25
CA PRO A 4 34.17 29.38 -10.34
C PRO A 4 32.95 28.49 -10.60
N LYS A 5 32.62 28.28 -11.87
CA LYS A 5 31.45 27.50 -12.33
C LYS A 5 31.90 26.49 -13.38
N LYS A 6 31.13 25.42 -13.52
CA LYS A 6 31.24 24.49 -14.66
C LYS A 6 30.13 24.80 -15.64
N LEU A 7 30.49 25.10 -16.88
CA LEU A 7 29.58 25.55 -17.93
C LEU A 7 29.55 24.54 -19.06
N PHE A 8 28.37 24.10 -19.45
CA PHE A 8 28.21 23.42 -20.74
C PHE A 8 28.32 24.45 -21.85
N THR A 9 29.33 24.33 -22.70
CA THR A 9 29.64 25.30 -23.76
C THR A 9 29.08 24.86 -25.11
N ARG A 10 29.14 23.55 -25.40
CA ARG A 10 28.72 22.97 -26.68
C ARG A 10 28.07 21.61 -26.50
N ILE A 11 27.09 21.31 -27.37
CA ILE A 11 26.51 19.97 -27.53
C ILE A 11 26.63 19.59 -29.00
N LEU A 12 27.21 18.43 -29.27
CA LEU A 12 27.32 17.84 -30.60
C LEU A 12 26.41 16.62 -30.70
N ILE A 13 25.66 16.54 -31.80
CA ILE A 13 24.70 15.48 -32.06
C ILE A 13 24.94 14.95 -33.49
N ASN A 14 25.35 13.69 -33.57
CA ASN A 14 25.55 12.93 -34.79
C ASN A 14 24.51 11.81 -34.88
N ASN A 15 23.72 11.78 -35.95
CA ASN A 15 22.75 10.72 -36.26
C ASN A 15 21.74 10.42 -35.15
N TRP A 16 20.99 11.43 -34.69
CA TRP A 16 19.97 11.31 -33.64
C TRP A 16 18.64 11.95 -34.05
N GLY A 17 17.56 11.17 -34.03
CA GLY A 17 16.26 11.57 -34.56
C GLY A 17 16.40 12.00 -36.02
N GLY A 18 15.80 13.15 -36.35
CA GLY A 18 15.95 13.81 -37.65
C GLY A 18 17.27 14.57 -37.85
N ILE A 19 18.19 14.57 -36.88
CA ILE A 19 19.44 15.33 -36.92
C ILE A 19 20.56 14.44 -37.46
N SER A 20 21.17 14.83 -38.59
CA SER A 20 22.33 14.11 -39.16
C SER A 20 23.63 14.52 -38.48
N HIS A 21 23.92 15.83 -38.44
CA HIS A 21 25.08 16.38 -37.76
C HIS A 21 24.76 17.82 -37.32
N LYS A 22 24.94 18.14 -36.04
CA LYS A 22 24.74 19.50 -35.53
C LYS A 22 25.55 19.76 -34.26
N ILE A 23 26.18 20.93 -34.22
CA ILE A 23 26.74 21.51 -33.00
C ILE A 23 25.84 22.65 -32.52
N LEU A 24 25.47 22.61 -31.25
CA LEU A 24 24.70 23.61 -30.53
C LEU A 24 25.65 24.33 -29.58
N GLN A 25 25.78 25.64 -29.72
CA GLN A 25 26.52 26.47 -28.78
C GLN A 25 25.57 26.93 -27.67
N LEU A 26 26.00 26.78 -26.42
CA LEU A 26 25.21 27.13 -25.25
C LEU A 26 25.73 28.42 -24.63
N HIS A 27 24.80 29.30 -24.29
CA HIS A 27 25.04 30.50 -23.51
C HIS A 27 25.11 30.16 -22.01
N GLU A 28 25.87 30.96 -21.24
CA GLU A 28 26.09 30.73 -19.79
C GLU A 28 24.78 30.69 -19.00
N TYR A 29 23.78 31.48 -19.39
CA TYR A 29 22.58 31.73 -18.57
C TYR A 29 21.34 30.96 -19.04
N VAL A 30 20.77 31.35 -20.19
CA VAL A 30 19.51 30.80 -20.70
C VAL A 30 19.66 30.43 -22.16
N ASN A 31 19.18 29.23 -22.51
CA ASN A 31 19.17 28.70 -23.87
C ASN A 31 17.72 28.30 -24.22
N LEU A 32 17.12 28.99 -25.19
CA LEU A 32 15.73 28.73 -25.61
C LEU A 32 15.69 27.88 -26.87
N PHE A 33 15.15 26.66 -26.77
CA PHE A 33 14.83 25.84 -27.93
C PHE A 33 13.46 26.23 -28.50
N SER A 34 13.44 27.00 -29.59
CA SER A 34 12.22 27.43 -30.28
C SER A 34 12.01 26.70 -31.61
N GLY A 35 10.75 26.44 -31.97
CA GLY A 35 10.38 25.77 -33.21
C GLY A 35 8.93 25.27 -33.22
N LYS A 36 8.39 24.91 -34.39
CA LYS A 36 7.03 24.33 -34.51
C LYS A 36 6.90 23.01 -33.74
N SER A 37 5.68 22.59 -33.39
CA SER A 37 5.47 21.28 -32.76
C SER A 37 6.01 20.16 -33.68
N GLY A 38 6.70 19.17 -33.11
CA GLY A 38 7.36 18.10 -33.88
C GLY A 38 8.73 18.46 -34.48
N SER A 39 9.25 19.68 -34.29
CA SER A 39 10.54 20.12 -34.86
C SER A 39 11.79 19.51 -34.20
N GLY A 40 11.64 18.55 -33.28
CA GLY A 40 12.78 17.90 -32.59
C GLY A 40 13.30 18.60 -31.33
N LYS A 41 12.57 19.54 -30.72
CA LYS A 41 12.97 20.22 -29.47
C LYS A 41 13.18 19.24 -28.30
N SER A 42 12.15 18.44 -28.00
CA SER A 42 12.22 17.40 -26.97
C SER A 42 13.23 16.30 -27.32
N THR A 43 13.52 16.09 -28.62
CA THR A 43 14.53 15.13 -29.09
C THR A 43 15.95 15.53 -28.70
N VAL A 44 16.26 16.84 -28.69
CA VAL A 44 17.54 17.37 -28.20
C VAL A 44 17.61 17.26 -26.67
N MET A 45 16.52 17.53 -25.96
CA MET A 45 16.47 17.32 -24.50
C MET A 45 16.69 15.85 -24.12
N ASP A 46 16.02 14.93 -24.81
CA ASP A 46 16.18 13.49 -24.59
C ASP A 46 17.63 13.04 -24.87
N ALA A 47 18.34 13.66 -25.84
CA ALA A 47 19.76 13.40 -26.10
C ALA A 47 20.65 13.81 -24.92
N ILE A 48 20.37 14.97 -24.31
CA ILE A 48 21.08 15.46 -23.12
C ILE A 48 20.86 14.51 -21.95
N GLN A 49 19.61 14.06 -21.73
CA GLN A 49 19.27 13.12 -20.67
C GLN A 49 20.01 11.78 -20.82
N VAL A 50 20.17 11.26 -22.04
CA VAL A 50 20.96 10.02 -22.28
C VAL A 50 22.38 10.17 -21.76
N VAL A 51 23.03 11.31 -22.00
CA VAL A 51 24.40 11.61 -21.56
C VAL A 51 24.47 11.87 -20.06
N LEU A 52 23.54 12.63 -19.47
CA LEU A 52 23.58 12.99 -18.04
C LEU A 52 23.11 11.84 -17.12
N TYR A 53 22.19 11.00 -17.58
CA TYR A 53 21.68 9.86 -16.80
C TYR A 53 22.50 8.59 -17.03
N GLY A 54 23.41 8.60 -18.01
CA GLY A 54 24.23 7.45 -18.37
C GLY A 54 23.39 6.23 -18.73
N SER A 55 22.22 6.44 -19.34
CA SER A 55 21.19 5.41 -19.51
C SER A 55 20.63 5.43 -20.91
N VAL A 56 20.25 4.26 -21.43
CA VAL A 56 19.56 4.10 -22.73
C VAL A 56 18.15 3.52 -22.58
N SER A 57 17.67 3.39 -21.34
CA SER A 57 16.32 2.94 -21.01
C SER A 57 15.25 3.91 -21.52
N ALA A 58 14.10 3.40 -21.95
CA ALA A 58 12.97 4.23 -22.36
C ALA A 58 12.30 4.98 -21.19
N ASN A 59 12.51 4.55 -19.94
CA ASN A 59 11.73 5.00 -18.78
C ASN A 59 11.93 6.48 -18.42
N PHE A 60 13.02 7.10 -18.85
CA PHE A 60 13.32 8.51 -18.56
C PHE A 60 13.07 9.44 -19.74
N LEU A 61 12.73 8.90 -20.93
CA LEU A 61 12.44 9.71 -22.11
C LEU A 61 11.09 10.42 -21.95
N ASN A 62 10.95 11.60 -22.54
CA ASN A 62 9.73 12.39 -22.42
C ASN A 62 8.50 11.68 -23.02
N LYS A 63 7.51 11.38 -22.16
CA LYS A 63 6.24 10.68 -22.49
C LYS A 63 5.14 11.56 -23.09
N ALA A 64 5.29 12.89 -23.11
CA ALA A 64 4.26 13.83 -23.57
C ALA A 64 3.86 13.73 -25.07
N ALA A 65 4.36 12.72 -25.79
CA ALA A 65 4.04 12.45 -27.19
C ALA A 65 4.19 10.95 -27.51
N ASP A 66 3.76 10.08 -26.58
CA ASP A 66 3.55 8.65 -26.80
C ASP A 66 2.24 8.45 -27.57
N ASP A 67 2.33 7.97 -28.81
CA ASP A 67 1.20 7.38 -29.54
C ASP A 67 1.31 5.84 -29.37
N SER A 68 0.18 5.17 -29.14
CA SER A 68 0.06 3.74 -28.82
C SER A 68 0.72 2.76 -29.80
N LYS A 69 1.16 3.22 -30.97
CA LYS A 69 1.81 2.43 -32.03
C LYS A 69 3.34 2.45 -32.03
N ASN A 70 4.00 3.43 -31.39
CA ASN A 70 5.47 3.57 -31.43
C ASN A 70 6.01 4.06 -30.07
N LYS A 71 6.30 3.13 -29.15
CA LYS A 71 6.98 3.46 -27.88
C LYS A 71 8.35 4.07 -28.16
N ARG A 72 8.60 5.27 -27.64
CA ARG A 72 9.90 5.95 -27.78
C ARG A 72 11.01 5.14 -27.13
N SER A 73 12.06 4.84 -27.90
CA SER A 73 13.29 4.21 -27.42
C SER A 73 14.52 4.92 -27.97
N VAL A 74 15.68 4.79 -27.32
CA VAL A 74 16.95 5.32 -27.84
C VAL A 74 17.24 4.76 -29.24
N LEU A 75 16.93 3.48 -29.50
CA LEU A 75 17.09 2.89 -30.83
C LEU A 75 16.19 3.55 -31.88
N SER A 76 14.95 3.91 -31.52
CA SER A 76 14.04 4.63 -32.41
C SER A 76 14.57 6.03 -32.76
N TYR A 77 15.21 6.71 -31.81
CA TYR A 77 15.90 7.98 -32.08
C TYR A 77 17.10 7.78 -32.98
N LEU A 78 17.97 6.80 -32.71
CA LEU A 78 19.14 6.52 -33.55
C LEU A 78 18.74 6.21 -35.00
N ARG A 79 17.66 5.44 -35.22
CA ARG A 79 17.15 5.15 -36.57
C ARG A 79 16.45 6.34 -37.23
N GLY A 80 16.10 7.37 -36.46
CA GLY A 80 15.32 8.50 -36.94
C GLY A 80 13.90 8.10 -37.30
N ALA A 81 13.26 7.29 -36.47
CA ALA A 81 11.88 6.85 -36.66
C ALA A 81 10.91 8.04 -36.65
N GLN A 82 10.04 8.08 -37.65
CA GLN A 82 9.03 9.13 -37.85
C GLN A 82 7.63 8.59 -37.51
N LYS A 83 6.66 9.50 -37.37
CA LYS A 83 5.27 9.16 -37.02
C LYS A 83 4.55 8.33 -38.09
N ASP A 84 4.98 8.42 -39.35
CA ASP A 84 4.45 7.67 -40.48
C ASP A 84 4.99 6.23 -40.57
N GLY A 85 5.85 5.82 -39.62
CA GLY A 85 6.47 4.49 -39.59
C GLY A 85 7.73 4.37 -40.45
N SER A 86 8.13 5.44 -41.15
CA SER A 86 9.42 5.49 -41.85
C SER A 86 10.57 5.77 -40.87
N ALA A 87 11.80 5.44 -41.27
CA ALA A 87 12.99 5.79 -40.50
C ALA A 87 14.12 6.23 -41.44
N ASN A 88 14.75 7.37 -41.11
CA ASN A 88 15.77 8.00 -41.95
C ASN A 88 16.99 7.09 -42.22
N ARG A 89 17.26 6.16 -41.30
CA ARG A 89 18.41 5.25 -41.32
C ARG A 89 17.98 3.79 -41.27
N ALA A 90 16.83 3.46 -41.85
CA ALA A 90 16.35 2.08 -41.92
C ALA A 90 17.29 1.21 -42.78
N GLY A 91 17.64 0.02 -42.28
CA GLY A 91 18.34 -1.00 -43.07
C GLY A 91 19.81 -0.71 -43.43
N MET A 92 20.46 0.23 -42.76
CA MET A 92 21.88 0.56 -42.95
C MET A 92 22.67 0.46 -41.65
N ASP A 93 23.97 0.19 -41.78
CA ASP A 93 24.93 0.25 -40.68
C ASP A 93 25.40 1.71 -40.50
N PHE A 94 25.35 2.24 -39.27
CA PHE A 94 25.78 3.61 -39.00
C PHE A 94 26.33 3.80 -37.58
N CYS A 95 27.16 4.83 -37.43
CA CYS A 95 27.63 5.31 -36.13
C CYS A 95 26.86 6.58 -35.73
N SER A 96 26.65 6.76 -34.43
CA SER A 96 25.99 7.94 -33.86
C SER A 96 26.68 8.35 -32.57
N GLN A 97 26.69 9.65 -32.28
CA GLN A 97 27.34 10.20 -31.10
C GLN A 97 26.54 11.36 -30.53
N ILE A 98 26.55 11.47 -29.21
CA ILE A 98 26.07 12.65 -28.49
C ILE A 98 27.20 13.06 -27.56
N VAL A 99 27.67 14.30 -27.67
CA VAL A 99 28.83 14.80 -26.92
C VAL A 99 28.51 16.17 -26.33
N MET A 100 28.87 16.38 -25.07
CA MET A 100 28.75 17.64 -24.36
C MET A 100 30.14 18.12 -23.93
N GLU A 101 30.43 19.39 -24.18
CA GLU A 101 31.66 20.04 -23.75
C GLU A 101 31.40 20.89 -22.51
N ILE A 102 32.24 20.72 -21.48
CA ILE A 102 32.16 21.38 -20.20
C ILE A 102 33.45 22.17 -19.96
N GLU A 103 33.34 23.46 -19.66
CA GLU A 103 34.45 24.32 -19.26
C GLU A 103 34.33 24.70 -17.77
N ASP A 104 35.40 24.48 -17.01
CA ASP A 104 35.55 25.02 -15.67
C ASP A 104 36.12 26.45 -15.74
N THR A 105 35.35 27.46 -15.30
CA THR A 105 35.74 28.87 -15.39
C THR A 105 36.81 29.29 -14.38
N GLY A 106 37.09 28.46 -13.38
CA GLY A 106 38.17 28.71 -12.42
C GLY A 106 39.52 28.21 -12.95
N THR A 107 39.54 27.01 -13.53
CA THR A 107 40.77 26.37 -14.01
C THR A 107 41.00 26.51 -15.53
N HIS A 108 39.97 26.94 -16.28
CA HIS A 108 39.92 26.96 -17.75
C HIS A 108 40.19 25.59 -18.39
N ILE A 109 39.88 24.52 -17.65
CA ILE A 109 40.00 23.15 -18.15
C ILE A 109 38.70 22.80 -18.86
N THR A 110 38.83 22.30 -20.08
CA THR A 110 37.72 21.78 -20.85
C THR A 110 37.70 20.25 -20.79
N THR A 111 36.53 19.66 -20.58
CA THR A 111 36.30 18.22 -20.60
C THR A 111 35.11 17.91 -21.49
N CYS A 112 35.25 16.91 -22.36
CA CYS A 112 34.15 16.40 -23.17
C CYS A 112 33.62 15.10 -22.57
N ILE A 113 32.29 14.97 -22.51
CA ILE A 113 31.57 13.76 -22.07
C ILE A 113 30.61 13.34 -23.17
N GLY A 114 30.38 12.05 -23.37
CA GLY A 114 29.47 11.63 -24.41
C GLY A 114 29.19 10.14 -24.46
N VAL A 115 28.40 9.77 -25.45
CA VAL A 115 28.07 8.38 -25.78
C VAL A 115 28.24 8.16 -27.27
N ALA A 116 28.78 7.00 -27.63
CA ALA A 116 28.92 6.56 -29.00
C ALA A 116 28.16 5.25 -29.21
N PHE A 117 27.49 5.17 -30.35
CA PHE A 117 26.63 4.06 -30.75
C PHE A 117 27.10 3.50 -32.08
N GLU A 118 27.13 2.18 -32.19
CA GLU A 118 27.30 1.45 -33.45
C GLU A 118 26.04 0.61 -33.68
N VAL A 119 25.27 0.94 -34.71
CA VAL A 119 23.97 0.31 -34.98
C VAL A 119 24.08 -0.48 -36.28
N GLY A 120 23.80 -1.78 -36.20
CA GLY A 120 23.71 -2.66 -37.35
C GLY A 120 22.34 -2.59 -38.04
N LYS A 121 22.34 -2.85 -39.35
CA LYS A 121 21.14 -2.88 -40.21
C LYS A 121 20.03 -3.80 -39.71
N ASN A 122 20.41 -4.90 -39.05
CA ASN A 122 19.50 -5.94 -38.56
C ASN A 122 19.27 -5.89 -37.04
N ASP A 123 19.81 -4.89 -36.34
CA ASP A 123 19.69 -4.83 -34.88
C ASP A 123 18.25 -4.52 -34.47
N THR A 124 17.64 -5.39 -33.67
CA THR A 124 16.32 -5.14 -33.07
C THR A 124 16.42 -4.44 -31.71
N GLU A 125 17.61 -4.45 -31.11
CA GLU A 125 17.92 -3.85 -29.80
C GLU A 125 19.31 -3.23 -29.79
N LEU A 126 19.53 -2.25 -28.91
CA LEU A 126 20.81 -1.55 -28.74
C LEU A 126 21.84 -2.44 -28.03
N ARG A 127 22.85 -2.92 -28.77
CA ARG A 127 23.87 -3.84 -28.24
C ARG A 127 25.27 -3.23 -28.14
N ARG A 128 25.62 -2.28 -29.00
CA ARG A 128 26.96 -1.69 -29.07
C ARG A 128 26.91 -0.19 -28.82
N TYR A 129 27.21 0.19 -27.60
CA TYR A 129 27.38 1.58 -27.21
C TYR A 129 28.35 1.69 -26.05
N ASN A 130 29.06 2.82 -25.98
CA ASN A 130 29.90 3.13 -24.84
C ASN A 130 29.81 4.61 -24.50
N PHE A 131 29.70 4.88 -23.20
CA PHE A 131 29.97 6.22 -22.68
C PHE A 131 31.47 6.47 -22.68
N PHE A 132 31.87 7.72 -22.85
CA PHE A 132 33.26 8.13 -22.85
C PHE A 132 33.41 9.54 -22.31
N SER A 133 34.65 9.86 -21.92
CA SER A 133 35.06 11.23 -21.67
C SER A 133 36.52 11.42 -22.06
N HIS A 134 36.89 12.65 -22.33
CA HIS A 134 38.29 13.04 -22.51
C HIS A 134 38.51 14.49 -22.13
N SER A 135 39.75 14.80 -21.75
CA SER A 135 40.21 16.17 -21.53
C SER A 135 40.40 16.89 -22.86
N GLY A 136 40.28 18.22 -22.84
CA GLY A 136 40.40 19.07 -24.01
C GLY A 136 39.06 19.33 -24.71
N LYS A 137 39.12 20.22 -25.70
CA LYS A 137 37.98 20.63 -26.52
C LYS A 137 37.58 19.54 -27.52
N MET A 138 36.37 19.63 -28.04
CA MET A 138 35.94 18.83 -29.21
C MET A 138 36.99 18.95 -30.34
N PRO A 139 37.34 17.85 -31.03
CA PRO A 139 38.35 17.85 -32.09
C PRO A 139 37.89 18.68 -33.30
N GLU A 140 38.84 19.14 -34.11
CA GLU A 140 38.57 20.01 -35.27
C GLU A 140 37.73 19.34 -36.36
N ASP A 141 37.79 18.01 -36.45
CA ASP A 141 36.98 17.21 -37.36
C ASP A 141 35.60 16.85 -36.78
N GLU A 142 35.24 17.39 -35.61
CA GLU A 142 33.90 17.28 -35.03
C GLU A 142 33.44 15.82 -34.85
N TYR A 143 34.40 14.93 -34.54
CA TYR A 143 34.20 13.48 -34.42
C TYR A 143 33.74 12.79 -35.71
N LEU A 144 34.06 13.37 -36.86
CA LEU A 144 33.80 12.81 -38.19
C LEU A 144 35.10 12.36 -38.86
N CYS A 145 35.10 11.19 -39.47
CA CYS A 145 36.14 10.73 -40.40
C CYS A 145 35.49 10.59 -41.78
N ASP A 146 35.91 11.41 -42.75
CA ASP A 146 35.34 11.42 -44.12
C ASP A 146 33.80 11.57 -44.15
N GLY A 147 33.24 12.37 -43.23
CA GLY A 147 31.79 12.58 -43.11
C GLY A 147 31.03 11.48 -42.35
N VAL A 148 31.71 10.47 -41.83
CA VAL A 148 31.13 9.40 -41.01
C VAL A 148 31.51 9.59 -39.54
N PRO A 149 30.56 9.51 -38.58
CA PRO A 149 30.89 9.59 -37.16
C PRO A 149 31.89 8.53 -36.72
N TYR A 150 32.83 8.90 -35.86
CA TYR A 150 33.82 7.96 -35.30
C TYR A 150 33.18 6.69 -34.71
N THR A 151 33.86 5.57 -34.94
CA THR A 151 33.61 4.30 -34.25
C THR A 151 34.04 4.37 -32.79
N ILE A 152 33.55 3.43 -31.98
CA ILE A 152 33.92 3.32 -30.56
C ILE A 152 35.44 3.12 -30.42
N ASP A 153 36.06 2.38 -31.34
CA ASP A 153 37.52 2.18 -31.36
C ASP A 153 38.29 3.46 -31.67
N ARG A 154 37.78 4.33 -32.55
CA ARG A 154 38.41 5.63 -32.85
C ARG A 154 38.29 6.58 -31.65
N ILE A 155 37.16 6.56 -30.94
CA ILE A 155 36.99 7.31 -29.68
C ILE A 155 37.96 6.81 -28.60
N ARG A 156 38.18 5.49 -28.51
CA ARG A 156 39.18 4.91 -27.59
C ARG A 156 40.59 5.41 -27.90
N LYS A 157 40.96 5.52 -29.18
CA LYS A 157 42.24 6.11 -29.60
C LYS A 157 42.34 7.58 -29.21
N LEU A 158 41.29 8.37 -29.47
CA LEU A 158 41.24 9.79 -29.09
C LEU A 158 41.41 9.99 -27.58
N ALA A 159 40.67 9.23 -26.75
CA ALA A 159 40.80 9.30 -25.30
C ALA A 159 42.23 8.98 -24.84
N LYS A 160 42.87 7.96 -25.43
CA LYS A 160 44.26 7.60 -25.13
C LYS A 160 45.24 8.71 -25.54
N GLU A 161 45.07 9.33 -26.70
CA GLU A 161 45.89 10.47 -27.14
C GLU A 161 45.72 11.67 -26.20
N ARG A 162 44.50 11.93 -25.71
CA ARG A 162 44.22 13.00 -24.76
C ARG A 162 44.81 12.75 -23.38
N SER A 163 44.95 11.50 -22.94
CA SER A 163 45.58 11.15 -21.65
C SER A 163 47.03 11.63 -21.50
N VAL A 164 47.78 11.71 -22.62
CA VAL A 164 49.18 12.17 -22.66
C VAL A 164 49.32 13.61 -23.18
N SER A 165 48.21 14.28 -23.46
CA SER A 165 48.20 15.63 -24.01
C SER A 165 48.35 16.70 -22.94
N VAL A 166 48.81 17.89 -23.35
CA VAL A 166 48.87 19.10 -22.49
C VAL A 166 47.50 19.55 -21.97
N ASP A 167 46.42 19.05 -22.55
CA ASP A 167 45.06 19.34 -22.10
C ASP A 167 44.65 18.51 -20.88
N ASN A 168 45.37 17.44 -20.54
CA ASN A 168 45.12 16.61 -19.37
C ASN A 168 45.64 17.27 -18.09
N ARG A 169 44.99 18.34 -17.67
CA ARG A 169 45.35 19.18 -16.51
C ARG A 169 44.38 19.04 -15.33
N GLY A 170 43.33 18.22 -15.49
CA GLY A 170 42.25 18.04 -14.52
C GLY A 170 42.61 17.08 -13.38
N HIS A 171 41.81 17.11 -12.32
CA HIS A 171 41.95 16.17 -11.20
C HIS A 171 41.26 14.84 -11.56
N GLY A 172 41.96 13.71 -11.44
CA GLY A 172 41.44 12.38 -11.77
C GLY A 172 41.57 12.00 -13.25
N ASP A 173 41.63 10.69 -13.53
CA ASP A 173 41.72 10.20 -14.91
C ASP A 173 40.32 10.14 -15.57
N VAL A 174 40.05 11.15 -16.40
CA VAL A 174 38.81 11.30 -17.17
C VAL A 174 38.95 10.81 -18.62
N ASN A 175 40.13 10.35 -19.06
CA ASN A 175 40.41 10.05 -20.47
C ASN A 175 40.15 8.57 -20.79
N ARG A 176 38.88 8.19 -20.93
CA ARG A 176 38.50 6.78 -21.03
C ARG A 176 37.16 6.53 -21.71
N VAL A 177 37.01 5.31 -22.18
CA VAL A 177 35.75 4.71 -22.59
C VAL A 177 35.29 3.79 -21.46
N TYR A 178 34.07 4.00 -20.96
CA TYR A 178 33.60 3.36 -19.75
C TYR A 178 33.03 1.96 -20.03
N PRO A 179 33.36 0.95 -19.21
CA PRO A 179 32.85 -0.41 -19.36
C PRO A 179 31.43 -0.59 -18.79
N SER A 180 30.99 0.31 -17.91
CA SER A 180 29.68 0.27 -17.27
C SER A 180 29.11 1.67 -17.05
N LYS A 181 27.79 1.73 -16.92
CA LYS A 181 27.05 2.94 -16.54
C LYS A 181 27.53 3.53 -15.21
N GLU A 182 27.73 2.68 -14.20
CA GLU A 182 28.16 3.08 -12.86
C GLU A 182 29.53 3.75 -12.88
N ALA A 183 30.49 3.18 -13.63
CA ALA A 183 31.81 3.77 -13.78
C ALA A 183 31.76 5.16 -14.45
N TYR A 184 30.92 5.31 -15.48
CA TYR A 184 30.71 6.61 -16.13
C TYR A 184 30.10 7.64 -15.19
N LEU A 185 29.04 7.27 -14.46
CA LEU A 185 28.33 8.19 -13.57
C LEU A 185 29.16 8.60 -12.36
N ASN A 186 29.93 7.69 -11.77
CA ASN A 186 30.86 8.04 -10.69
C ASN A 186 31.88 9.07 -11.18
N THR A 187 32.52 8.84 -12.32
CA THR A 187 33.46 9.84 -12.86
C THR A 187 32.78 11.15 -13.25
N LEU A 188 31.57 11.11 -13.82
CA LEU A 188 30.82 12.30 -14.18
C LEU A 188 30.46 13.16 -12.95
N TYR A 189 29.86 12.55 -11.93
CA TYR A 189 29.30 13.28 -10.78
C TYR A 189 30.33 13.58 -9.68
N GLU A 190 31.27 12.67 -9.43
CA GLU A 190 32.29 12.85 -8.40
C GLU A 190 33.47 13.68 -8.91
N VAL A 191 34.00 13.36 -10.09
CA VAL A 191 35.23 13.97 -10.62
C VAL A 191 34.91 15.17 -11.51
N ILE A 192 34.09 14.98 -12.55
CA ILE A 192 33.82 16.03 -13.54
C ILE A 192 32.90 17.12 -12.99
N PHE A 193 31.86 16.81 -12.21
CA PHE A 193 31.00 17.81 -11.58
C PHE A 193 31.49 18.23 -10.19
N GLY A 194 32.21 17.39 -9.46
CA GLY A 194 32.83 17.72 -8.18
C GLY A 194 31.92 17.41 -6.99
N TYR A 195 31.75 16.11 -6.71
CA TYR A 195 30.97 15.56 -5.58
C TYR A 195 29.49 15.95 -5.57
N VAL A 196 28.85 16.00 -6.74
CA VAL A 196 27.40 16.15 -6.83
C VAL A 196 26.74 14.79 -6.59
N GLU A 197 25.76 14.71 -5.70
CA GLU A 197 25.05 13.45 -5.45
C GLU A 197 24.19 13.07 -6.67
N GLN A 198 24.54 11.94 -7.31
CA GLN A 198 23.93 11.47 -8.56
C GLN A 198 22.40 11.37 -8.48
N GLY A 199 21.87 10.75 -7.41
CA GLY A 199 20.41 10.52 -7.26
C GLY A 199 19.62 11.83 -7.16
N ARG A 200 20.15 12.82 -6.44
CA ARG A 200 19.53 14.14 -6.30
C ARG A 200 19.48 14.89 -7.63
N MET A 201 20.59 14.93 -8.37
CA MET A 201 20.64 15.65 -9.64
C MET A 201 19.64 15.07 -10.65
N ILE A 202 19.65 13.74 -10.84
CA ILE A 202 18.75 13.07 -11.79
C ILE A 202 17.29 13.34 -11.43
N THR A 203 16.93 13.30 -10.14
CA THR A 203 15.56 13.52 -9.67
C THR A 203 15.12 14.97 -9.82
N MET A 204 16.01 15.92 -9.48
CA MET A 204 15.78 17.35 -9.69
C MET A 204 15.57 17.67 -11.17
N GLU A 205 16.42 17.14 -12.06
CA GLU A 205 16.32 17.37 -13.51
C GLU A 205 15.02 16.78 -14.09
N LYS A 206 14.64 15.56 -13.68
CA LYS A 206 13.36 14.95 -14.08
C LYS A 206 12.16 15.80 -13.66
N SER A 207 12.18 16.31 -12.43
CA SER A 207 11.10 17.15 -11.89
C SER A 207 11.02 18.49 -12.62
N ALA A 208 12.18 19.10 -12.93
CA ALA A 208 12.27 20.34 -13.68
C ALA A 208 11.75 20.20 -15.12
N ILE A 209 12.03 19.07 -15.79
CA ILE A 209 11.57 18.79 -17.15
C ILE A 209 10.07 18.46 -17.17
N ALA A 210 9.57 17.73 -16.16
CA ALA A 210 8.16 17.33 -16.10
C ALA A 210 7.21 18.47 -15.67
N LEU A 211 7.73 19.58 -15.13
CA LEU A 211 6.95 20.68 -14.53
C LEU A 211 5.93 20.18 -13.48
N ARG A 212 6.16 19.00 -12.90
CA ARG A 212 5.33 18.34 -11.89
C ARG A 212 6.21 17.98 -10.71
N MET A 213 5.78 18.37 -9.51
CA MET A 213 6.45 17.99 -8.26
C MET A 213 5.74 16.77 -7.70
N THR A 214 6.32 15.58 -7.90
CA THR A 214 5.75 14.29 -7.49
C THR A 214 5.58 14.12 -5.97
N SER A 215 6.13 15.04 -5.15
CA SER A 215 6.15 14.92 -3.68
C SER A 215 5.81 16.23 -2.95
N GLY A 216 5.21 17.22 -3.62
CA GLY A 216 4.84 18.49 -3.00
C GLY A 216 6.02 19.46 -2.74
N THR A 217 5.76 20.76 -2.82
CA THR A 217 6.78 21.82 -2.84
C THR A 217 7.64 21.86 -1.57
N GLY A 218 7.04 21.64 -0.39
CA GLY A 218 7.71 21.75 0.89
C GLY A 218 8.68 20.59 1.19
N GLN A 219 8.32 19.38 0.79
CA GLN A 219 9.16 18.18 0.97
C GLN A 219 10.31 18.17 -0.04
N PHE A 220 10.07 18.64 -1.27
CA PHE A 220 11.11 18.84 -2.26
C PHE A 220 12.21 19.83 -1.78
N ILE A 221 11.82 20.97 -1.21
CA ILE A 221 12.79 21.95 -0.69
C ILE A 221 13.56 21.36 0.50
N ARG A 222 12.88 20.63 1.39
CA ARG A 222 13.48 20.02 2.59
C ARG A 222 14.51 18.94 2.23
N ASP A 223 14.14 18.02 1.34
CA ASP A 223 14.92 16.83 1.04
C ASP A 223 16.08 17.13 0.08
N TYR A 224 15.93 18.16 -0.76
CA TYR A 224 16.84 18.40 -1.88
C TYR A 224 17.54 19.76 -1.89
N MET A 225 17.11 20.76 -1.10
CA MET A 225 17.85 22.04 -0.95
C MET A 225 18.65 22.18 0.34
N PHE A 226 18.43 21.35 1.37
CA PHE A 226 19.21 21.38 2.60
C PHE A 226 20.18 20.20 2.72
N PRO A 227 21.42 20.40 3.19
CA PRO A 227 22.32 19.30 3.54
C PRO A 227 21.74 18.52 4.73
N LYS A 228 21.74 17.18 4.67
CA LYS A 228 21.43 16.37 5.86
C LYS A 228 22.47 16.72 6.94
N SER A 229 22.01 17.26 8.07
CA SER A 229 22.87 17.66 9.19
C SER A 229 23.68 16.47 9.68
N ARG A 230 25.01 16.59 9.59
CA ARG A 230 25.96 15.68 10.24
C ARG A 230 25.97 16.01 11.73
N GLU A 231 25.16 15.37 12.55
CA GLU A 231 25.50 15.16 13.96
C GLU A 231 24.62 14.09 14.62
N ASN A 232 25.28 12.99 14.95
CA ASN A 232 24.75 11.74 15.52
C ASN A 232 24.41 11.86 17.03
N THR A 233 24.06 13.05 17.51
CA THR A 233 23.82 13.30 18.94
C THR A 233 22.37 13.03 19.31
N VAL A 234 21.44 13.31 18.39
CA VAL A 234 19.99 13.08 18.59
C VAL A 234 19.67 11.59 18.55
N ALA A 235 20.32 10.81 17.67
CA ALA A 235 20.10 9.36 17.58
C ALA A 235 20.45 8.63 18.88
N VAL A 236 21.57 8.99 19.53
CA VAL A 236 22.00 8.37 20.80
C VAL A 236 21.08 8.75 21.96
N ILE A 237 20.60 10.00 22.01
CA ILE A 237 19.64 10.45 23.03
C ILE A 237 18.25 9.82 22.78
N SER A 238 17.85 9.66 21.52
CA SER A 238 16.58 9.03 21.14
C SER A 238 16.59 7.52 21.41
N GLU A 239 17.73 6.84 21.25
CA GLU A 239 17.90 5.42 21.60
C GLU A 239 17.82 5.21 23.12
N GLN A 240 18.43 6.10 23.92
CA GLN A 240 18.30 6.07 25.38
C GLN A 240 16.88 6.40 25.86
N LEU A 241 16.21 7.40 25.27
CA LEU A 241 14.82 7.73 25.58
C LEU A 241 13.85 6.62 25.18
N GLY A 242 14.12 5.91 24.07
CA GLY A 242 13.37 4.74 23.63
C GLY A 242 13.45 3.60 24.63
N ALA A 243 14.66 3.25 25.09
CA ALA A 243 14.85 2.22 26.11
C ALA A 243 14.16 2.56 27.45
N TYR A 244 14.20 3.83 27.87
CA TYR A 244 13.49 4.27 29.09
C TYR A 244 11.96 4.24 28.93
N ARG A 245 11.42 4.56 27.75
CA ARG A 245 9.98 4.43 27.46
C ARG A 245 9.53 2.97 27.48
N GLU A 246 10.31 2.07 26.88
CA GLU A 246 9.96 0.64 26.82
C GLU A 246 9.95 -0.01 28.22
N ILE A 247 10.89 0.36 29.09
CA ILE A 247 10.89 -0.08 30.50
C ILE A 247 9.68 0.48 31.23
N ARG A 248 9.36 1.76 31.03
CA ARG A 248 8.20 2.39 31.67
C ARG A 248 6.88 1.76 31.23
N GLU A 249 6.69 1.52 29.94
CA GLU A 249 5.49 0.85 29.40
C GLU A 249 5.35 -0.57 29.94
N ARG A 250 6.46 -1.32 30.07
CA ARG A 250 6.44 -2.65 30.72
C ARG A 250 6.06 -2.58 32.20
N VAL A 251 6.54 -1.58 32.93
CA VAL A 251 6.17 -1.38 34.34
C VAL A 251 4.69 -1.01 34.46
N GLU A 252 4.19 -0.08 33.65
CA GLU A 252 2.78 0.32 33.65
C GLU A 252 1.86 -0.85 33.24
N ASP A 253 2.28 -1.72 32.31
CA ASP A 253 1.53 -2.94 31.95
C ASP A 253 1.55 -3.98 33.09
N LEU A 254 2.68 -4.17 33.77
CA LEU A 254 2.77 -5.07 34.93
C LEU A 254 1.94 -4.57 36.11
N GLU A 255 1.94 -3.27 36.38
CA GLU A 255 1.09 -2.64 37.41
C GLU A 255 -0.40 -2.84 37.09
N LYS A 256 -0.81 -2.61 35.84
CA LYS A 256 -2.20 -2.89 35.41
C LYS A 256 -2.55 -4.37 35.57
N ARG A 257 -1.65 -5.28 35.21
CA ARG A 257 -1.89 -6.73 35.39
C ARG A 257 -2.03 -7.11 36.85
N LEU A 258 -1.23 -6.52 37.74
CA LEU A 258 -1.34 -6.72 39.19
C LEU A 258 -2.68 -6.20 39.71
N GLU A 259 -3.09 -4.98 39.33
CA GLU A 259 -4.40 -4.44 39.69
C GLU A 259 -5.55 -5.32 39.19
N MET A 260 -5.46 -5.83 37.95
CA MET A 260 -6.45 -6.76 37.41
C MET A 260 -6.47 -8.09 38.18
N LEU A 261 -5.32 -8.62 38.58
CA LEU A 261 -5.22 -9.85 39.38
C LEU A 261 -5.78 -9.66 40.79
N ASP A 262 -5.51 -8.52 41.43
CA ASP A 262 -6.05 -8.18 42.74
C ASP A 262 -7.57 -8.01 42.66
N ALA A 263 -8.08 -7.38 41.60
CA ALA A 263 -9.51 -7.28 41.35
C ALA A 263 -10.16 -8.66 41.13
N VAL A 264 -9.51 -9.56 40.38
CA VAL A 264 -9.97 -10.94 40.21
C VAL A 264 -9.97 -11.70 41.54
N HIS A 265 -8.94 -11.52 42.36
CA HIS A 265 -8.86 -12.19 43.66
C HIS A 265 -9.91 -11.68 44.65
N ALA A 266 -10.12 -10.37 44.71
CA ALA A 266 -11.19 -9.76 45.50
C ALA A 266 -12.57 -10.24 45.04
N ALA A 267 -12.81 -10.28 43.72
CA ALA A 267 -14.04 -10.78 43.15
C ALA A 267 -14.27 -12.27 43.43
N ASP A 268 -13.22 -13.11 43.44
CA ASP A 268 -13.35 -14.54 43.77
C ASP A 268 -13.63 -14.76 45.28
N LEU A 269 -13.05 -13.93 46.14
CA LEU A 269 -13.34 -13.94 47.58
C LEU A 269 -14.79 -13.52 47.87
N GLU A 270 -15.26 -12.46 47.19
CA GLU A 270 -16.68 -12.07 47.24
C GLU A 270 -17.57 -13.15 46.64
N LEU A 271 -17.19 -13.76 45.52
CA LEU A 271 -17.94 -14.83 44.88
C LEU A 271 -18.08 -16.04 45.79
N THR A 272 -17.05 -16.40 46.55
CA THR A 272 -17.11 -17.50 47.52
C THR A 272 -18.00 -17.17 48.71
N GLY A 273 -17.93 -15.94 49.24
CA GLY A 273 -18.87 -15.44 50.26
C GLY A 273 -20.32 -15.47 49.76
N VAL A 274 -20.56 -14.91 48.57
CA VAL A 274 -21.87 -14.90 47.91
C VAL A 274 -22.34 -16.30 47.58
N ARG A 275 -21.46 -17.26 47.25
CA ARG A 275 -21.84 -18.67 47.04
C ARG A 275 -22.29 -19.33 48.35
N ALA A 276 -21.59 -19.08 49.46
CA ALA A 276 -21.98 -19.61 50.77
C ALA A 276 -23.30 -19.00 51.25
N ASP A 277 -23.47 -17.69 51.09
CA ASP A 277 -24.72 -17.00 51.38
C ASP A 277 -25.83 -17.43 50.44
N LYS A 278 -25.52 -17.68 49.16
CA LYS A 278 -26.46 -18.24 48.20
C LYS A 278 -26.99 -19.59 48.66
N VAL A 279 -26.15 -20.53 49.13
CA VAL A 279 -26.64 -21.83 49.61
C VAL A 279 -27.49 -21.68 50.88
N ARG A 280 -27.09 -20.79 51.80
CA ARG A 280 -27.83 -20.53 53.04
C ARG A 280 -29.18 -19.86 52.76
N LEU A 281 -29.18 -18.85 51.91
CA LEU A 281 -30.37 -18.15 51.44
C LEU A 281 -31.23 -19.08 50.58
N GLU A 282 -30.67 -19.95 49.74
CA GLU A 282 -31.43 -20.96 48.99
C GLU A 282 -32.18 -21.90 49.92
N THR A 283 -31.59 -22.27 51.06
CA THR A 283 -32.25 -23.12 52.07
C THR A 283 -33.38 -22.37 52.77
N ILE A 284 -33.13 -21.13 53.22
CA ILE A 284 -34.14 -20.28 53.86
C ILE A 284 -35.26 -19.93 52.87
N LEU A 285 -34.90 -19.60 51.63
CA LEU A 285 -35.81 -19.36 50.52
C LEU A 285 -36.63 -20.59 50.25
N LYS A 286 -36.06 -21.80 50.25
CA LYS A 286 -36.82 -23.03 50.05
C LYS A 286 -37.88 -23.24 51.15
N TYR A 287 -37.56 -22.94 52.41
CA TYR A 287 -38.54 -22.97 53.51
C TYR A 287 -39.63 -21.91 53.36
N ILE A 288 -39.25 -20.67 53.08
CA ILE A 288 -40.18 -19.56 52.82
C ILE A 288 -41.02 -19.82 51.57
N GLU A 289 -40.46 -20.49 50.56
CA GLU A 289 -41.15 -20.88 49.33
C GLU A 289 -42.20 -21.94 49.62
N ILE A 290 -41.92 -22.93 50.47
CA ILE A 290 -42.89 -23.95 50.87
C ILE A 290 -44.05 -23.31 51.63
N GLU A 291 -43.77 -22.53 52.68
CA GLU A 291 -44.81 -21.86 53.47
C GLU A 291 -45.55 -20.79 52.66
N GLY A 292 -44.83 -20.07 51.81
CA GLY A 292 -45.40 -19.12 50.86
C GLY A 292 -46.29 -19.81 49.83
N CYS A 293 -45.91 -20.98 49.31
CA CYS A 293 -46.75 -21.77 48.41
C CYS A 293 -48.02 -22.27 49.10
N ARG A 294 -47.94 -22.69 50.38
CA ARG A 294 -49.11 -23.09 51.18
C ARG A 294 -50.08 -21.92 51.41
N ALA A 295 -49.57 -20.78 51.84
CA ALA A 295 -50.38 -19.58 52.07
C ALA A 295 -50.99 -19.06 50.75
N LYS A 296 -50.22 -19.06 49.66
CA LYS A 296 -50.71 -18.69 48.32
C LYS A 296 -51.76 -19.65 47.82
N LEU A 297 -51.64 -20.96 48.06
CA LEU A 297 -52.65 -21.93 47.67
C LEU A 297 -53.99 -21.67 48.34
N ALA A 298 -53.98 -21.38 49.65
CA ALA A 298 -55.20 -21.03 50.38
C ALA A 298 -55.83 -19.73 49.84
N SER A 299 -55.04 -18.66 49.75
CA SER A 299 -55.51 -17.36 49.24
C SER A 299 -55.98 -17.42 47.78
N ARG A 300 -55.29 -18.18 46.91
CA ARG A 300 -55.71 -18.36 45.51
C ARG A 300 -56.99 -19.19 45.38
N GLY A 301 -57.22 -20.12 46.30
CA GLY A 301 -58.49 -20.85 46.40
C GLY A 301 -59.66 -19.90 46.62
N ASP A 302 -59.53 -19.01 47.61
CA ASP A 302 -60.56 -18.01 47.92
C ASP A 302 -60.73 -17.00 46.76
N ASP A 303 -59.63 -16.52 46.16
CA ASP A 303 -59.66 -15.65 44.99
C ASP A 303 -60.39 -16.29 43.80
N LEU A 304 -60.21 -17.59 43.58
CA LEU A 304 -60.83 -18.31 42.48
C LEU A 304 -62.36 -18.33 42.62
N ASP A 305 -62.86 -18.58 43.82
CA ASP A 305 -64.30 -18.63 44.10
C ASP A 305 -64.91 -17.23 43.95
N HIS A 306 -64.25 -16.19 44.46
CA HIS A 306 -64.67 -14.80 44.25
C HIS A 306 -64.63 -14.38 42.78
N ALA A 307 -63.62 -14.81 42.02
CA ALA A 307 -63.48 -14.49 40.60
C ALA A 307 -64.55 -15.19 39.73
N LYS A 308 -64.94 -16.42 40.06
CA LYS A 308 -66.03 -17.14 39.39
C LYS A 308 -67.37 -16.42 39.55
N ASP A 309 -67.68 -15.97 40.77
CA ASP A 309 -68.90 -15.21 41.05
C ASP A 309 -68.91 -13.83 40.37
N ALA A 310 -67.78 -13.15 40.33
CA ALA A 310 -67.63 -11.88 39.63
C ALA A 310 -67.76 -12.04 38.10
N ALA A 311 -67.19 -13.12 37.53
CA ALA A 311 -67.27 -13.44 36.11
C ALA A 311 -68.72 -13.68 35.67
N GLY A 312 -69.52 -14.40 36.48
CA GLY A 312 -70.95 -14.63 36.21
C GLY A 312 -71.74 -13.31 36.14
N LYS A 313 -71.51 -12.40 37.08
CA LYS A 313 -72.18 -11.08 37.11
C LYS A 313 -71.73 -10.17 35.97
N ALA A 314 -70.47 -10.25 35.56
CA ALA A 314 -69.96 -9.51 34.40
C ALA A 314 -70.56 -10.04 33.08
N GLN A 315 -70.80 -11.36 32.96
CA GLN A 315 -71.43 -11.98 31.79
C GLN A 315 -72.84 -11.44 31.52
N GLU A 316 -73.66 -11.33 32.56
CA GLU A 316 -75.02 -10.80 32.43
C GLU A 316 -75.05 -9.31 32.03
N ARG A 317 -74.10 -8.51 32.54
CA ARG A 317 -73.98 -7.09 32.19
C ARG A 317 -73.54 -6.88 30.74
N GLN A 318 -72.61 -7.70 30.26
CA GLN A 318 -72.12 -7.62 28.88
C GLN A 318 -73.20 -7.93 27.85
N ASN A 319 -74.02 -8.95 28.11
CA ASN A 319 -75.10 -9.32 27.19
C ASN A 319 -76.10 -8.17 27.01
N ARG A 320 -76.51 -7.49 28.10
CA ARG A 320 -77.39 -6.32 28.04
C ARG A 320 -76.75 -5.14 27.29
N LEU A 321 -75.47 -4.89 27.53
CA LEU A 321 -74.75 -3.78 26.91
C LEU A 321 -74.49 -4.02 25.41
N GLN A 322 -74.35 -5.27 24.98
CA GLN A 322 -74.21 -5.65 23.56
C GLN A 322 -75.51 -5.42 22.77
N GLU A 323 -76.67 -5.67 23.37
CA GLU A 323 -77.98 -5.35 22.78
C GLU A 323 -78.15 -3.83 22.60
N GLU A 324 -77.79 -3.03 23.60
CA GLU A 324 -77.81 -1.57 23.51
C GLU A 324 -76.83 -1.04 22.44
N LEU A 325 -75.61 -1.57 22.37
CA LEU A 325 -74.61 -1.18 21.36
C LEU A 325 -75.04 -1.50 19.94
N ALA A 326 -75.74 -2.62 19.71
CA ALA A 326 -76.24 -2.97 18.39
C ALA A 326 -77.24 -1.92 17.87
N THR A 327 -78.11 -1.41 18.74
CA THR A 327 -79.08 -0.36 18.37
C THR A 327 -78.42 0.99 18.09
N LEU A 328 -77.44 1.40 18.89
CA LEU A 328 -76.69 2.65 18.71
C LEU A 328 -75.78 2.63 17.49
N ARG A 329 -75.14 1.49 17.18
CA ARG A 329 -74.28 1.33 15.99
C ARG A 329 -75.07 1.46 14.69
N ASN A 330 -76.27 0.88 14.62
CA ASN A 330 -77.14 1.02 13.45
C ASN A 330 -77.50 2.50 13.22
N ARG A 331 -77.82 3.24 14.29
CA ARG A 331 -78.12 4.68 14.21
C ARG A 331 -76.89 5.51 13.81
N LEU A 332 -75.70 5.16 14.28
CA LEU A 332 -74.45 5.82 13.90
C LEU A 332 -74.08 5.57 12.43
N ILE A 333 -74.35 4.36 11.91
CA ILE A 333 -74.12 4.02 10.50
C ILE A 333 -75.00 4.89 9.59
N ASP A 334 -76.27 5.10 9.96
CA ASP A 334 -77.19 5.95 9.21
C ASP A 334 -76.71 7.42 9.18
N VAL A 335 -76.29 7.97 10.33
CA VAL A 335 -75.78 9.35 10.44
C VAL A 335 -74.43 9.53 9.71
N LYS A 336 -73.52 8.55 9.78
CA LYS A 336 -72.26 8.57 9.02
C LYS A 336 -72.47 8.47 7.51
N ALA A 337 -73.48 7.73 7.06
CA ALA A 337 -73.84 7.64 5.65
C ALA A 337 -74.42 8.96 5.12
N GLU A 338 -75.16 9.70 5.94
CA GLU A 338 -75.65 11.06 5.62
C GLU A 338 -74.51 12.09 5.57
N LEU A 339 -73.57 12.03 6.52
CA LEU A 339 -72.38 12.90 6.53
C LEU A 339 -71.42 12.64 5.36
N LYS A 340 -71.22 11.37 4.98
CA LYS A 340 -70.36 11.01 3.83
C LYS A 340 -70.96 11.42 2.48
N LYS A 341 -72.28 11.58 2.40
CA LYS A 341 -72.98 12.12 1.22
C LYS A 341 -73.04 13.64 1.17
N SER A 342 -72.68 14.33 2.26
CA SER A 342 -72.65 15.79 2.33
C SER A 342 -71.39 16.36 1.66
N ASP A 343 -71.45 17.65 1.29
CA ASP A 343 -70.33 18.38 0.69
C ASP A 343 -69.08 18.39 1.60
N TYR A 344 -69.26 18.34 2.93
CA TYR A 344 -68.20 18.20 3.92
C TYR A 344 -67.45 16.85 3.80
N GLY A 345 -68.19 15.75 3.58
CA GLY A 345 -67.62 14.41 3.47
C GLY A 345 -66.77 14.22 2.21
N GLN A 346 -67.18 14.84 1.09
CA GLN A 346 -66.40 14.81 -0.16
C GLN A 346 -65.09 15.61 0.00
N LYS A 347 -65.14 16.79 0.60
CA LYS A 347 -63.96 17.64 0.88
C LYS A 347 -62.97 17.02 1.87
N GLN A 348 -63.47 16.24 2.83
CA GLN A 348 -62.62 15.50 3.77
C GLN A 348 -61.85 14.35 3.08
N GLN A 349 -62.46 13.69 2.09
CA GLN A 349 -61.80 12.66 1.31
C GLN A 349 -60.72 13.27 0.39
N GLU A 350 -61.01 14.43 -0.23
CA GLU A 350 -60.01 15.21 -0.98
C GLU A 350 -58.79 15.58 -0.10
N LEU A 351 -59.01 15.91 1.18
CA LEU A 351 -57.92 16.23 2.12
C LEU A 351 -57.02 15.01 2.40
N GLN A 352 -57.59 13.82 2.55
CA GLN A 352 -56.82 12.59 2.80
C GLN A 352 -55.98 12.17 1.59
N GLU A 353 -56.52 12.31 0.39
CA GLU A 353 -55.78 12.08 -0.86
C GLU A 353 -54.65 13.11 -1.02
N MET A 354 -54.89 14.37 -0.63
CA MET A 354 -53.87 15.42 -0.58
C MET A 354 -52.75 15.09 0.41
N GLU A 355 -53.07 14.62 1.61
CA GLU A 355 -52.09 14.23 2.65
C GLU A 355 -51.22 13.04 2.23
N HIS A 356 -51.81 12.07 1.53
CA HIS A 356 -51.04 10.96 0.96
C HIS A 356 -50.04 11.45 -0.10
N THR A 357 -50.47 12.38 -0.95
CA THR A 357 -49.62 12.99 -1.98
C THR A 357 -48.48 13.81 -1.36
N ILE A 358 -48.75 14.55 -0.28
CA ILE A 358 -47.74 15.29 0.50
C ILE A 358 -46.66 14.34 1.06
N ARG A 359 -47.03 13.16 1.57
CA ARG A 359 -46.04 12.18 2.06
C ARG A 359 -45.12 11.67 0.95
N LEU A 360 -45.69 11.30 -0.20
CA LEU A 360 -44.91 10.82 -1.34
C LEU A 360 -43.92 11.90 -1.86
N LEU A 361 -44.35 13.16 -1.90
CA LEU A 361 -43.49 14.30 -2.25
C LEU A 361 -42.42 14.58 -1.19
N ALA A 362 -42.73 14.39 0.10
CA ALA A 362 -41.76 14.53 1.19
C ALA A 362 -40.66 13.46 1.12
N ASP A 363 -41.02 12.20 0.81
CA ASP A 363 -40.06 11.11 0.59
C ASP A 363 -39.19 11.41 -0.64
N SER A 364 -39.80 11.87 -1.73
CA SER A 364 -39.09 12.30 -2.95
C SER A 364 -38.11 13.46 -2.67
N SER A 365 -38.50 14.44 -1.85
CA SER A 365 -37.61 15.53 -1.39
C SER A 365 -36.46 15.03 -0.51
N ALA A 366 -36.67 14.01 0.31
CA ALA A 366 -35.63 13.41 1.12
C ALA A 366 -34.62 12.63 0.26
N ASP A 367 -35.09 11.92 -0.77
CA ASP A 367 -34.23 11.24 -1.73
C ASP A 367 -33.40 12.24 -2.55
N TRP A 368 -33.98 13.38 -2.97
CA TRP A 368 -33.24 14.47 -3.62
C TRP A 368 -32.08 14.99 -2.76
N ARG A 369 -32.34 15.25 -1.48
CA ARG A 369 -31.30 15.67 -0.52
C ARG A 369 -30.20 14.63 -0.36
N ARG A 370 -30.52 13.34 -0.42
CA ARG A 370 -29.52 12.26 -0.36
C ARG A 370 -28.60 12.28 -1.58
N ILE A 371 -29.16 12.51 -2.78
CA ILE A 371 -28.39 12.62 -4.03
C ILE A 371 -27.45 13.82 -3.97
N ILE A 372 -27.93 14.99 -3.57
CA ILE A 372 -27.10 16.20 -3.43
C ILE A 372 -25.97 15.99 -2.41
N ASN A 373 -26.27 15.42 -1.25
CA ASN A 373 -25.24 15.10 -0.26
C ASN A 373 -24.22 14.10 -0.79
N GLY A 374 -24.65 13.10 -1.58
CA GLY A 374 -23.76 12.16 -2.24
C GLY A 374 -22.87 12.81 -3.29
N LEU A 375 -23.38 13.81 -4.03
CA LEU A 375 -22.61 14.58 -5.00
C LEU A 375 -21.59 15.52 -4.34
N LYS A 376 -21.95 16.16 -3.23
CA LYS A 376 -21.03 17.04 -2.48
C LYS A 376 -19.79 16.33 -1.95
N ARG A 377 -19.84 15.01 -1.75
CA ARG A 377 -18.65 14.22 -1.36
C ARG A 377 -17.51 14.30 -2.37
N TRP A 378 -17.80 14.54 -3.65
CA TRP A 378 -16.78 14.77 -4.67
C TRP A 378 -16.03 16.11 -4.50
N GLU A 379 -16.66 17.07 -3.82
CA GLU A 379 -16.09 18.39 -3.49
C GLU A 379 -15.39 18.39 -2.13
N ASP A 380 -15.94 17.68 -1.13
CA ASP A 380 -15.44 17.71 0.25
C ASP A 380 -14.19 16.83 0.48
N ASP A 381 -13.99 15.78 -0.33
CA ASP A 381 -12.87 14.85 -0.17
C ASP A 381 -11.68 15.23 -1.07
N GLU A 382 -10.62 15.76 -0.46
CA GLU A 382 -9.38 16.20 -1.12
C GLU A 382 -8.82 15.14 -2.10
N THR A 383 -8.93 13.84 -1.77
CA THR A 383 -8.41 12.78 -2.64
C THR A 383 -9.28 12.52 -3.87
N ALA A 384 -10.59 12.74 -3.77
CA ALA A 384 -11.51 12.55 -4.88
C ALA A 384 -11.57 13.80 -5.78
N THR A 385 -11.45 15.00 -5.20
CA THR A 385 -11.51 16.28 -5.91
C THR A 385 -10.45 16.39 -7.01
N ASP A 386 -9.26 15.83 -6.80
CA ASP A 386 -8.18 15.80 -7.79
C ASP A 386 -8.55 15.09 -9.10
N TYR A 387 -9.54 14.19 -9.07
CA TYR A 387 -10.00 13.42 -10.23
C TYR A 387 -11.22 14.04 -10.92
N VAL A 388 -11.82 15.06 -10.32
CA VAL A 388 -13.05 15.69 -10.79
C VAL A 388 -12.71 16.99 -11.52
N SER A 389 -13.36 17.23 -12.66
CA SER A 389 -13.15 18.47 -13.41
C SER A 389 -13.78 19.67 -12.68
N ASN A 390 -13.17 20.85 -12.77
CA ASN A 390 -13.76 22.09 -12.23
C ASN A 390 -15.18 22.36 -12.79
N ARG A 391 -15.45 21.92 -14.02
CA ARG A 391 -16.78 22.00 -14.62
C ARG A 391 -17.80 21.11 -13.89
N ALA A 392 -17.39 19.91 -13.50
CA ALA A 392 -18.25 19.02 -12.72
C ALA A 392 -18.52 19.58 -11.31
N LEU A 393 -17.52 20.19 -10.66
CA LEU A 393 -17.72 20.86 -9.36
C LEU A 393 -18.73 22.02 -9.47
N GLN A 394 -18.64 22.84 -10.52
CA GLN A 394 -19.63 23.87 -10.79
C GLN A 394 -21.04 23.29 -10.99
N LEU A 395 -21.16 22.23 -11.79
CA LEU A 395 -22.45 21.55 -11.99
C LEU A 395 -23.00 20.94 -10.69
N ILE A 396 -22.15 20.48 -9.77
CA ILE A 396 -22.57 20.00 -8.45
C ILE A 396 -23.13 21.17 -7.60
N ASP A 397 -22.50 22.35 -7.63
CA ASP A 397 -23.03 23.54 -6.95
C ASP A 397 -24.33 24.03 -7.57
N ASP A 398 -24.44 24.04 -8.91
CA ASP A 398 -25.67 24.38 -9.64
C ASP A 398 -26.83 23.44 -9.23
N PHE A 399 -26.55 22.14 -9.11
CA PHE A 399 -27.50 21.14 -8.63
C PHE A 399 -27.91 21.39 -7.17
N ALA A 400 -26.96 21.78 -6.31
CA ALA A 400 -27.25 22.12 -4.92
C ALA A 400 -28.13 23.38 -4.78
N ARG A 401 -28.09 24.28 -5.77
CA ARG A 401 -28.94 25.49 -5.88
C ARG A 401 -30.31 25.22 -6.51
N GLY A 402 -30.53 24.02 -7.07
CA GLY A 402 -31.78 23.64 -7.73
C GLY A 402 -31.82 23.91 -9.24
N GLU A 403 -30.70 24.31 -9.86
CA GLU A 403 -30.60 24.57 -11.30
C GLU A 403 -30.35 23.27 -12.08
N VAL A 404 -31.34 22.38 -12.11
CA VAL A 404 -31.22 21.05 -12.72
C VAL A 404 -31.86 21.05 -14.11
N THR A 405 -31.04 20.83 -15.15
CA THR A 405 -31.49 20.65 -16.54
C THR A 405 -31.11 19.27 -17.07
N GLU A 406 -31.79 18.81 -18.13
CA GLU A 406 -31.48 17.52 -18.76
C GLU A 406 -30.05 17.48 -19.33
N GLU A 407 -29.61 18.60 -19.94
CA GLU A 407 -28.24 18.76 -20.44
C GLU A 407 -27.21 18.72 -19.31
N ALA A 408 -27.45 19.44 -18.22
CA ALA A 408 -26.56 19.46 -17.05
C ALA A 408 -26.45 18.09 -16.37
N CYS A 409 -27.54 17.31 -16.32
CA CYS A 409 -27.51 15.92 -15.85
C CYS A 409 -26.63 15.03 -16.73
N GLY A 410 -26.75 15.15 -18.05
CA GLY A 410 -25.93 14.40 -19.00
C GLY A 410 -24.44 14.76 -18.94
N GLU A 411 -24.15 16.06 -18.84
CA GLU A 411 -22.80 16.61 -18.73
C GLU A 411 -22.13 16.14 -17.42
N LEU A 412 -22.80 16.32 -16.28
CA LEU A 412 -22.29 15.91 -14.97
C LEU A 412 -22.06 14.40 -14.90
N ARG A 413 -23.00 13.58 -15.39
CA ARG A 413 -22.83 12.11 -15.45
C ARG A 413 -21.61 11.70 -16.26
N THR A 414 -21.34 12.39 -17.37
CA THR A 414 -20.17 12.11 -18.22
C THR A 414 -18.86 12.43 -17.49
N HIS A 415 -18.79 13.57 -16.81
CA HIS A 415 -17.61 13.95 -16.04
C HIS A 415 -17.38 13.05 -14.83
N LEU A 416 -18.42 12.70 -14.07
CA LEU A 416 -18.32 11.80 -12.92
C LEU A 416 -17.89 10.40 -13.36
N LYS A 417 -18.38 9.93 -14.51
CA LYS A 417 -17.93 8.65 -15.08
C LYS A 417 -16.44 8.68 -15.45
N ALA A 418 -15.97 9.75 -16.08
CA ALA A 418 -14.55 9.90 -16.39
C ALA A 418 -13.68 9.96 -15.12
N ALA A 419 -14.14 10.65 -14.08
CA ALA A 419 -13.46 10.66 -12.77
C ALA A 419 -13.38 9.24 -12.17
N MET A 420 -14.48 8.49 -12.25
CA MET A 420 -14.56 7.10 -11.76
C MET A 420 -13.64 6.15 -12.54
N ASP A 421 -13.54 6.32 -13.87
CA ASP A 421 -12.63 5.55 -14.72
C ASP A 421 -11.16 5.84 -14.34
N ASN A 422 -10.79 7.11 -14.12
CA ASN A 422 -9.44 7.51 -13.67
C ASN A 422 -9.11 6.93 -12.29
N ILE A 423 -10.04 7.01 -11.33
CA ILE A 423 -9.88 6.43 -9.98
C ILE A 423 -9.68 4.92 -10.07
N SER A 424 -10.40 4.25 -10.97
CA SER A 424 -10.29 2.81 -11.17
C SER A 424 -8.94 2.40 -11.77
N GLU A 425 -8.38 3.19 -12.69
CA GLU A 425 -7.04 2.99 -13.24
C GLU A 425 -5.96 3.18 -12.16
N GLU A 426 -6.04 4.25 -11.38
CA GLU A 426 -5.12 4.54 -10.26
C GLU A 426 -5.17 3.47 -9.16
N LEU A 427 -6.36 2.93 -8.87
CA LEU A 427 -6.51 1.80 -7.94
C LEU A 427 -5.81 0.55 -8.48
N ALA A 428 -5.88 0.28 -9.78
CA ALA A 428 -5.20 -0.85 -10.38
C ALA A 428 -3.66 -0.68 -10.31
N GLU A 429 -3.14 0.51 -10.58
CA GLU A 429 -1.71 0.82 -10.45
C GLU A 429 -1.23 0.72 -9.00
N THR A 430 -1.98 1.32 -8.07
CA THR A 430 -1.68 1.29 -6.63
C THR A 430 -1.69 -0.15 -6.10
N ALA A 431 -2.65 -0.99 -6.53
CA ALA A 431 -2.71 -2.39 -6.14
C ALA A 431 -1.50 -3.21 -6.63
N VAL A 432 -0.98 -2.91 -7.83
CA VAL A 432 0.26 -3.53 -8.33
C VAL A 432 1.46 -3.10 -7.48
N SER A 433 1.58 -1.79 -7.21
CA SER A 433 2.67 -1.25 -6.38
C SER A 433 2.66 -1.84 -4.96
N ILE A 434 1.51 -1.88 -4.30
CA ILE A 434 1.33 -2.52 -2.98
C ILE A 434 1.80 -3.97 -3.01
N ARG A 435 1.46 -4.72 -4.06
CA ARG A 435 1.87 -6.13 -4.19
C ARG A 435 3.37 -6.30 -4.35
N GLU A 436 4.02 -5.44 -5.13
CA GLU A 436 5.47 -5.45 -5.33
C GLU A 436 6.20 -5.04 -4.05
N THR A 437 5.80 -3.92 -3.43
CA THR A 437 6.35 -3.42 -2.16
C THR A 437 6.17 -4.44 -1.03
N THR A 438 5.00 -5.08 -0.91
CA THR A 438 4.76 -6.13 0.09
C THR A 438 5.68 -7.34 -0.13
N LYS A 439 5.94 -7.70 -1.39
CA LYS A 439 6.85 -8.81 -1.71
C LYS A 439 8.29 -8.48 -1.34
N GLU A 440 8.78 -7.30 -1.70
CA GLU A 440 10.13 -6.85 -1.35
C GLU A 440 10.31 -6.73 0.17
N LEU A 441 9.31 -6.16 0.86
CA LEU A 441 9.30 -6.05 2.32
C LEU A 441 9.44 -7.42 2.98
N ARG A 442 8.64 -8.40 2.55
CA ARG A 442 8.71 -9.77 3.07
C ARG A 442 10.07 -10.42 2.85
N GLU A 443 10.66 -10.27 1.67
CA GLU A 443 12.00 -10.82 1.36
C GLU A 443 13.07 -10.20 2.28
N LYS A 444 12.99 -8.91 2.58
CA LYS A 444 13.91 -8.23 3.50
C LYS A 444 13.65 -8.57 4.96
N GLU A 445 12.40 -8.68 5.39
CA GLU A 445 12.02 -9.11 6.75
C GLU A 445 12.51 -10.53 7.03
N GLU A 446 12.33 -11.47 6.10
CA GLU A 446 12.87 -12.83 6.21
C GLU A 446 14.41 -12.80 6.31
N ALA A 447 15.09 -11.94 5.54
CA ALA A 447 16.54 -11.77 5.62
C ALA A 447 17.00 -11.15 6.96
N LEU A 448 16.26 -10.18 7.50
CA LEU A 448 16.54 -9.56 8.81
C LEU A 448 16.32 -10.58 9.94
N GLU A 449 15.26 -11.39 9.86
CA GLU A 449 14.97 -12.45 10.83
C GLU A 449 16.05 -13.53 10.83
N ASP A 450 16.49 -13.97 9.65
CA ASP A 450 17.65 -14.85 9.54
C ASP A 450 18.86 -14.23 10.25
N MET A 451 19.17 -12.97 9.95
CA MET A 451 20.34 -12.29 10.47
C MET A 451 20.28 -12.03 11.98
N ASN A 452 19.10 -11.77 12.54
CA ASN A 452 18.90 -11.65 13.99
C ASN A 452 19.09 -12.98 14.72
N ASN A 453 18.87 -14.11 14.03
CA ASN A 453 19.09 -15.45 14.57
C ASN A 453 20.51 -15.98 14.29
N ASP A 454 21.48 -15.09 13.99
CA ASP A 454 22.85 -15.42 13.57
C ASP A 454 22.91 -16.36 12.34
N ARG A 455 21.84 -16.39 11.52
CA ARG A 455 21.78 -17.14 10.27
C ARG A 455 22.03 -16.19 9.11
N LYS A 456 23.00 -16.52 8.26
CA LYS A 456 23.26 -15.69 7.08
C LYS A 456 22.16 -15.88 6.03
N PRO A 457 21.76 -14.81 5.32
CA PRO A 457 20.70 -14.85 4.33
C PRO A 457 21.22 -15.54 3.05
N TYR A 458 21.19 -16.86 3.06
CA TYR A 458 21.48 -17.69 1.89
C TYR A 458 20.25 -17.87 1.00
N PRO A 459 20.41 -18.06 -0.32
CA PRO A 459 19.32 -18.39 -1.22
C PRO A 459 18.52 -19.59 -0.70
N LYS A 460 17.19 -19.54 -0.82
CA LYS A 460 16.28 -20.60 -0.34
C LYS A 460 16.66 -21.99 -0.86
N GLU A 461 17.02 -22.08 -2.13
CA GLU A 461 17.48 -23.32 -2.78
C GLU A 461 18.71 -23.93 -2.07
N LEU A 462 19.68 -23.10 -1.67
CA LEU A 462 20.88 -23.56 -0.95
C LEU A 462 20.53 -24.04 0.46
N LYS A 463 19.63 -23.33 1.16
CA LYS A 463 19.16 -23.75 2.50
C LYS A 463 18.44 -25.09 2.43
N GLU A 464 17.57 -25.28 1.43
CA GLU A 464 16.87 -26.55 1.21
C GLU A 464 17.83 -27.69 0.86
N ALA A 465 18.82 -27.44 -0.02
CA ALA A 465 19.85 -28.41 -0.37
C ALA A 465 20.65 -28.88 0.85
N ARG A 466 21.09 -27.92 1.67
CA ARG A 466 21.80 -28.18 2.93
C ARG A 466 20.97 -29.02 3.88
N GLN A 467 19.71 -28.65 4.11
CA GLN A 467 18.81 -29.35 5.03
C GLN A 467 18.54 -30.79 4.58
N GLN A 468 18.30 -31.00 3.29
CA GLN A 468 18.06 -32.35 2.75
C GLN A 468 19.29 -33.23 2.81
N LEU A 469 20.47 -32.68 2.48
CA LEU A 469 21.72 -33.41 2.59
C LEU A 469 22.02 -33.76 4.05
N GLN A 470 21.76 -32.84 4.98
CA GLN A 470 21.93 -33.04 6.41
C GLN A 470 20.99 -34.13 6.95
N SER A 471 19.71 -34.10 6.58
CA SER A 471 18.72 -35.11 6.96
C SER A 471 19.14 -36.49 6.45
N ALA A 472 19.42 -36.61 5.15
CA ALA A 472 19.77 -37.88 4.54
C ALA A 472 21.07 -38.50 5.08
N LEU A 473 22.05 -37.68 5.46
CA LEU A 473 23.25 -38.15 6.16
C LEU A 473 22.92 -38.58 7.59
N SER A 474 22.10 -37.81 8.31
CA SER A 474 21.73 -38.12 9.69
C SER A 474 20.93 -39.44 9.78
N ASP A 475 20.00 -39.65 8.85
CA ASP A 475 19.20 -40.87 8.74
C ASP A 475 20.08 -42.11 8.50
N ARG A 476 21.14 -41.95 7.69
CA ARG A 476 22.05 -43.05 7.35
C ARG A 476 22.99 -43.43 8.50
N TYR A 477 23.40 -42.46 9.32
CA TYR A 477 24.37 -42.65 10.39
C TYR A 477 23.73 -42.78 11.78
N GLY A 478 22.42 -42.61 11.91
CA GLY A 478 21.68 -42.72 13.17
C GLY A 478 22.03 -41.64 14.20
N ARG A 479 22.67 -40.55 13.77
CA ARG A 479 23.07 -39.39 14.57
C ARG A 479 23.07 -38.14 13.71
N THR A 480 22.92 -36.97 14.32
CA THR A 480 22.95 -35.70 13.58
C THR A 480 24.33 -35.46 12.97
N ILE A 481 24.41 -35.48 11.64
CA ILE A 481 25.61 -35.12 10.88
C ILE A 481 25.40 -33.72 10.33
N HIS A 482 26.21 -32.75 10.75
CA HIS A 482 26.06 -31.37 10.30
C HIS A 482 26.64 -31.14 8.91
N VAL A 483 25.87 -30.45 8.07
CA VAL A 483 26.31 -29.92 6.78
C VAL A 483 26.38 -28.41 6.90
N HIS A 484 27.58 -27.86 6.73
CA HIS A 484 27.85 -26.44 6.89
C HIS A 484 28.05 -25.77 5.53
N ILE A 485 27.93 -24.45 5.49
CA ILE A 485 28.33 -23.63 4.34
C ILE A 485 29.73 -23.07 4.64
N LEU A 486 30.64 -23.12 3.67
CA LEU A 486 32.05 -22.78 3.90
C LEU A 486 32.24 -21.39 4.53
N ALA A 487 31.52 -20.37 4.06
CA ALA A 487 31.60 -19.00 4.56
C ALA A 487 31.25 -18.83 6.05
N ASP A 488 30.56 -19.81 6.67
CA ASP A 488 30.20 -19.79 8.09
C ASP A 488 31.30 -20.31 9.02
N LEU A 489 32.35 -20.92 8.46
CA LEU A 489 33.34 -21.67 9.25
C LEU A 489 34.67 -20.95 9.46
N PHE A 490 34.81 -19.71 8.97
CA PHE A 490 36.04 -18.95 9.08
C PHE A 490 35.79 -17.44 9.06
N ASP A 491 36.72 -16.69 9.61
CA ASP A 491 36.71 -15.24 9.71
C ASP A 491 37.83 -14.61 8.89
N ILE A 492 37.61 -13.37 8.44
CA ILE A 492 38.64 -12.55 7.81
C ILE A 492 39.27 -11.69 8.91
N THR A 493 40.57 -11.86 9.15
CA THR A 493 41.31 -11.17 10.21
C THR A 493 41.86 -9.83 9.77
N ASP A 494 42.14 -9.67 8.46
CA ASP A 494 42.65 -8.42 7.88
C ASP A 494 41.57 -7.75 7.01
N GLU A 495 41.01 -6.65 7.53
CA GLU A 495 39.94 -5.91 6.84
C GLU A 495 40.38 -5.35 5.48
N LYS A 496 41.67 -5.04 5.30
CA LYS A 496 42.20 -4.54 4.02
C LYS A 496 41.95 -5.52 2.88
N TRP A 497 42.02 -6.81 3.17
CA TRP A 497 41.89 -7.88 2.18
C TRP A 497 40.49 -8.47 2.11
N LYS A 498 39.52 -7.93 2.86
CA LYS A 498 38.16 -8.47 2.97
C LYS A 498 37.48 -8.65 1.61
N ASN A 499 37.46 -7.59 0.80
CA ASN A 499 36.82 -7.63 -0.50
C ASN A 499 37.53 -8.60 -1.47
N ALA A 500 38.87 -8.66 -1.40
CA ALA A 500 39.67 -9.55 -2.21
C ALA A 500 39.41 -11.03 -1.87
N VAL A 501 39.32 -11.38 -0.57
CA VAL A 501 38.96 -12.74 -0.11
C VAL A 501 37.54 -13.10 -0.55
N GLU A 502 36.56 -12.23 -0.30
CA GLU A 502 35.16 -12.41 -0.67
C GLU A 502 34.98 -12.57 -2.19
N GLY A 503 35.72 -11.79 -2.98
CA GLY A 503 35.67 -11.81 -4.44
C GLY A 503 36.40 -13.01 -5.04
N ARG A 504 37.53 -13.43 -4.47
CA ARG A 504 38.29 -14.59 -4.96
C ARG A 504 37.59 -15.90 -4.70
N LEU A 505 36.97 -16.05 -3.53
CA LEU A 505 36.16 -17.23 -3.25
C LEU A 505 34.83 -17.18 -4.02
N GLY A 506 34.26 -16.00 -4.29
CA GLY A 506 33.10 -15.86 -5.18
C GLY A 506 31.95 -16.81 -4.81
N ARG A 507 31.52 -17.69 -5.72
CA ARG A 507 30.48 -18.71 -5.46
C ARG A 507 30.97 -19.83 -4.51
N LEU A 508 32.26 -20.14 -4.48
CA LEU A 508 32.85 -21.22 -3.68
C LEU A 508 32.65 -21.03 -2.16
N LYS A 509 32.60 -19.77 -1.69
CA LYS A 509 32.31 -19.51 -0.27
C LYS A 509 30.91 -19.98 0.16
N LYS A 510 29.98 -20.13 -0.79
CA LYS A 510 28.62 -20.65 -0.55
C LYS A 510 28.51 -22.17 -0.71
N SER A 511 29.62 -22.86 -0.99
CA SER A 511 29.62 -24.31 -1.14
C SER A 511 29.39 -25.00 0.21
N MET A 512 28.64 -26.10 0.17
CA MET A 512 28.43 -26.98 1.31
C MET A 512 29.70 -27.78 1.61
N ILE A 513 29.96 -28.05 2.88
CA ILE A 513 31.09 -28.85 3.35
C ILE A 513 30.67 -29.75 4.51
N THR A 514 31.28 -30.93 4.57
CA THR A 514 31.10 -31.93 5.62
C THR A 514 32.46 -32.41 6.10
N GLU A 515 32.51 -33.04 7.28
CA GLU A 515 33.74 -33.65 7.75
C GLU A 515 34.27 -34.72 6.77
N PRO A 516 35.60 -34.89 6.68
CA PRO A 516 36.22 -35.85 5.75
C PRO A 516 35.69 -37.28 5.86
N ALA A 517 35.24 -37.70 7.05
CA ALA A 517 34.68 -39.04 7.27
C ALA A 517 33.41 -39.29 6.43
N TYR A 518 32.61 -38.26 6.15
CA TYR A 518 31.30 -38.39 5.48
C TYR A 518 31.31 -37.91 4.02
N ALA A 519 32.38 -37.26 3.56
CA ALA A 519 32.42 -36.57 2.26
C ALA A 519 32.05 -37.46 1.06
N LEU A 520 32.46 -38.74 1.06
CA LEU A 520 32.13 -39.68 -0.02
C LEU A 520 30.63 -40.01 -0.07
N ASP A 521 30.02 -40.21 1.10
CA ASP A 521 28.61 -40.51 1.19
C ASP A 521 27.75 -39.27 0.92
N ALA A 522 28.19 -38.09 1.38
CA ALA A 522 27.59 -36.82 1.04
C ALA A 522 27.56 -36.62 -0.49
N ALA A 523 28.66 -36.89 -1.19
CA ALA A 523 28.71 -36.80 -2.65
C ALA A 523 27.76 -37.78 -3.36
N LYS A 524 27.63 -39.02 -2.86
CA LYS A 524 26.68 -40.01 -3.42
C LYS A 524 25.23 -39.58 -3.26
N ILE A 525 24.89 -38.98 -2.12
CA ILE A 525 23.55 -38.46 -1.84
C ILE A 525 23.28 -37.22 -2.68
N PHE A 526 24.22 -36.26 -2.69
CA PHE A 526 24.10 -35.01 -3.44
C PHE A 526 23.93 -35.26 -4.94
N ARG A 527 24.58 -36.29 -5.52
CA ARG A 527 24.39 -36.71 -6.91
C ARG A 527 22.92 -37.06 -7.25
N LYS A 528 22.12 -37.52 -6.29
CA LYS A 528 20.70 -37.82 -6.49
C LYS A 528 19.82 -36.57 -6.44
N MET A 529 20.31 -35.47 -5.88
CA MET A 529 19.57 -34.22 -5.66
C MET A 529 19.68 -33.27 -6.86
N LYS A 530 19.27 -33.73 -8.05
CA LYS A 530 19.42 -33.00 -9.33
C LYS A 530 18.75 -31.63 -9.38
N ARG A 531 17.81 -31.35 -8.48
CA ARG A 531 17.07 -30.08 -8.43
C ARG A 531 17.90 -28.88 -7.95
N PHE A 532 19.08 -29.11 -7.38
CA PHE A 532 19.95 -28.07 -6.83
C PHE A 532 21.18 -27.86 -7.72
N GLU A 533 20.98 -27.37 -8.94
CA GLU A 533 22.04 -27.16 -9.94
C GLU A 533 23.03 -26.05 -9.53
N GLU A 534 22.54 -25.06 -8.78
CA GLU A 534 23.32 -23.90 -8.33
C GLU A 534 24.07 -24.14 -7.00
N ALA A 535 23.91 -25.31 -6.37
CA ALA A 535 24.59 -25.65 -5.12
C ALA A 535 25.87 -26.48 -5.39
N ASP A 536 26.94 -26.19 -4.66
CA ASP A 536 28.22 -26.88 -4.77
C ASP A 536 28.56 -27.62 -3.48
N LEU A 537 29.22 -28.78 -3.57
CA LEU A 537 29.66 -29.59 -2.43
C LEU A 537 31.18 -29.82 -2.46
N ILE A 538 31.87 -29.40 -1.41
CA ILE A 538 33.33 -29.55 -1.27
C ILE A 538 33.67 -30.97 -0.80
N ASN A 539 34.61 -31.60 -1.50
CA ASN A 539 35.16 -32.89 -1.11
C ASN A 539 36.34 -32.72 -0.14
N SER A 540 36.01 -32.52 1.14
CA SER A 540 37.00 -32.34 2.23
C SER A 540 37.95 -33.54 2.37
N ALA A 541 37.51 -34.76 2.09
CA ALA A 541 38.35 -35.97 2.12
C ALA A 541 39.40 -36.02 0.99
N ALA A 542 39.11 -35.43 -0.18
CA ALA A 542 40.09 -35.29 -1.24
C ALA A 542 41.15 -34.24 -0.88
N ILE A 543 40.72 -33.10 -0.34
CA ILE A 543 41.62 -32.02 0.06
C ILE A 543 42.57 -32.47 1.19
N LYS A 544 42.07 -33.21 2.18
CA LYS A 544 42.90 -33.80 3.23
C LYS A 544 44.03 -34.67 2.68
N ARG A 545 43.77 -35.46 1.63
CA ARG A 545 44.78 -36.33 1.00
C ARG A 545 45.86 -35.55 0.26
N GLU A 546 45.54 -34.37 -0.28
CA GLU A 546 46.50 -33.50 -0.95
C GLU A 546 47.42 -32.77 0.05
N SER A 547 46.98 -32.59 1.30
CA SER A 547 47.74 -31.90 2.37
C SER A 547 48.33 -30.56 1.91
N PRO A 548 47.47 -29.60 1.50
CA PRO A 548 47.91 -28.34 0.91
C PRO A 548 48.68 -27.47 1.91
N ALA A 549 49.78 -26.87 1.45
CA ALA A 549 50.54 -25.85 2.17
C ALA A 549 50.24 -24.46 1.58
N ALA A 550 50.30 -23.43 2.42
CA ALA A 550 50.21 -22.04 2.00
C ALA A 550 51.60 -21.44 1.80
N GLU A 551 51.75 -20.65 0.74
CA GLU A 551 52.94 -19.84 0.49
C GLU A 551 52.98 -18.63 1.43
N LYS A 552 54.19 -18.13 1.70
CA LYS A 552 54.37 -16.87 2.43
C LYS A 552 53.76 -15.73 1.63
N ASN A 553 53.17 -14.76 2.34
CA ASN A 553 52.46 -13.61 1.75
C ASN A 553 51.21 -13.98 0.93
N SER A 554 50.65 -15.17 1.16
CA SER A 554 49.42 -15.58 0.50
C SER A 554 48.17 -14.94 1.15
N LEU A 555 47.08 -14.90 0.38
CA LEU A 555 45.77 -14.40 0.82
C LEU A 555 45.18 -15.24 1.97
N TYR A 556 45.68 -16.48 2.14
CA TYR A 556 45.34 -17.32 3.29
C TYR A 556 45.73 -16.68 4.64
N GLU A 557 46.79 -15.87 4.70
CA GLU A 557 47.19 -15.20 5.95
C GLU A 557 46.16 -14.16 6.45
N ALA A 558 45.21 -13.75 5.59
CA ALA A 558 44.14 -12.80 5.94
C ALA A 558 42.88 -13.49 6.52
N VAL A 559 42.89 -14.83 6.69
CA VAL A 559 41.75 -15.60 7.18
C VAL A 559 42.13 -16.51 8.34
N HIS A 560 41.15 -16.84 9.19
CA HIS A 560 41.34 -17.70 10.36
C HIS A 560 40.15 -18.65 10.56
N THR A 561 40.43 -19.89 10.98
CA THR A 561 39.43 -20.92 11.32
C THR A 561 39.97 -21.84 12.42
N ASP A 562 39.07 -22.36 13.26
CA ASP A 562 39.38 -23.33 14.32
C ASP A 562 39.25 -24.79 13.85
N LEU A 563 38.79 -25.03 12.62
CA LEU A 563 38.47 -26.37 12.11
C LEU A 563 39.52 -26.86 11.11
N ASP A 564 40.20 -27.96 11.41
CA ASP A 564 41.28 -28.53 10.59
C ASP A 564 40.89 -28.77 9.12
N TYR A 565 39.68 -29.29 8.89
CA TYR A 565 39.24 -29.61 7.53
C TYR A 565 38.87 -28.37 6.71
N VAL A 566 38.53 -27.27 7.38
CA VAL A 566 38.30 -25.97 6.75
C VAL A 566 39.63 -25.30 6.48
N ASP A 567 40.59 -25.41 7.41
CA ASP A 567 41.95 -24.90 7.25
C ASP A 567 42.62 -25.49 6.00
N TRP A 568 42.51 -26.81 5.78
CA TRP A 568 43.01 -27.44 4.54
C TRP A 568 42.32 -26.88 3.28
N CYS A 569 41.02 -26.59 3.34
CA CYS A 569 40.31 -25.95 2.23
C CYS A 569 40.84 -24.53 1.96
N LEU A 570 40.99 -23.71 3.00
CA LEU A 570 41.50 -22.34 2.86
C LEU A 570 42.93 -22.33 2.32
N LYS A 571 43.81 -23.21 2.79
CA LYS A 571 45.16 -23.40 2.21
C LYS A 571 45.11 -23.81 0.75
N ARG A 572 44.16 -24.67 0.36
CA ARG A 572 44.01 -25.11 -1.03
C ARG A 572 43.58 -23.98 -1.97
N TYR A 573 42.64 -23.15 -1.54
CA TYR A 573 42.00 -22.14 -2.39
C TYR A 573 42.68 -20.77 -2.33
N LEU A 574 43.22 -20.39 -1.17
CA LEU A 574 43.82 -19.07 -0.94
C LEU A 574 45.35 -19.12 -0.79
N GLY A 575 45.92 -20.28 -0.44
CA GLY A 575 47.33 -20.40 -0.08
C GLY A 575 48.35 -20.20 -1.21
N ARG A 576 47.90 -20.12 -2.47
CA ARG A 576 48.76 -19.83 -3.64
C ARG A 576 48.55 -18.43 -4.21
N ILE A 577 47.55 -17.70 -3.72
CA ILE A 577 47.21 -16.37 -4.23
C ILE A 577 48.03 -15.36 -3.44
N GLN A 578 48.96 -14.67 -4.10
CA GLN A 578 49.82 -13.68 -3.47
C GLN A 578 49.07 -12.36 -3.22
N LYS A 579 49.34 -11.74 -2.08
CA LYS A 579 48.89 -10.39 -1.75
C LYS A 579 49.78 -9.37 -2.47
N CYS A 580 49.22 -8.63 -3.41
CA CYS A 580 49.93 -7.61 -4.22
C CYS A 580 49.31 -6.23 -3.98
N GLU A 581 50.11 -5.20 -3.77
CA GLU A 581 49.64 -3.82 -3.59
C GLU A 581 49.52 -3.08 -4.93
N THR A 582 50.31 -3.49 -5.92
CA THR A 582 50.37 -2.83 -7.24
C THR A 582 50.23 -3.81 -8.40
N VAL A 583 50.02 -3.27 -9.60
CA VAL A 583 49.90 -4.06 -10.84
C VAL A 583 51.24 -4.67 -11.24
N GLU A 584 52.35 -4.00 -10.94
CA GLU A 584 53.71 -4.51 -11.18
C GLU A 584 54.00 -5.75 -10.33
N GLU A 585 53.53 -5.75 -9.08
CA GLU A 585 53.61 -6.94 -8.21
C GLU A 585 52.75 -8.08 -8.75
N LEU A 586 51.55 -7.77 -9.27
CA LEU A 586 50.67 -8.78 -9.88
C LEU A 586 51.30 -9.46 -11.12
N ASP A 587 52.03 -8.72 -11.96
CA ASP A 587 52.71 -9.26 -13.15
C ASP A 587 53.88 -10.20 -12.77
N SER A 588 54.50 -9.97 -11.61
CA SER A 588 55.62 -10.77 -11.12
C SER A 588 55.22 -12.11 -10.51
N VAL A 589 53.94 -12.31 -10.18
CA VAL A 589 53.42 -13.51 -9.50
C VAL A 589 52.59 -14.38 -10.44
N ARG A 590 52.46 -15.67 -10.11
CA ARG A 590 51.64 -16.61 -10.91
C ARG A 590 50.14 -16.46 -10.66
N ASP A 591 49.77 -16.14 -9.44
CA ASP A 591 48.40 -15.84 -9.03
C ASP A 591 48.47 -14.79 -7.92
N GLY A 592 47.78 -13.67 -8.10
CA GLY A 592 47.83 -12.55 -7.18
C GLY A 592 46.54 -11.73 -7.19
N VAL A 593 46.27 -11.05 -6.09
CA VAL A 593 45.13 -10.14 -5.99
C VAL A 593 45.54 -8.87 -5.25
N THR A 594 44.91 -7.75 -5.62
CA THR A 594 45.03 -6.48 -4.94
C THR A 594 43.83 -6.20 -4.02
N PRO A 595 43.99 -5.31 -3.01
CA PRO A 595 42.91 -4.97 -2.08
C PRO A 595 41.65 -4.40 -2.76
N ASP A 596 41.82 -3.69 -3.87
CA ASP A 596 40.75 -3.12 -4.70
C ASP A 596 40.11 -4.14 -5.68
N CYS A 597 40.33 -5.44 -5.44
CA CYS A 597 39.74 -6.55 -6.18
C CYS A 597 40.18 -6.66 -7.65
N TYR A 598 41.40 -6.22 -7.98
CA TYR A 598 42.06 -6.53 -9.24
C TYR A 598 42.86 -7.84 -9.09
N SER A 599 42.73 -8.74 -10.06
CA SER A 599 43.18 -10.12 -9.93
C SER A 599 43.98 -10.53 -11.17
N TYR A 600 45.12 -11.18 -10.93
CA TYR A 600 45.90 -11.88 -11.94
C TYR A 600 45.89 -13.38 -11.64
N SER A 601 45.47 -14.20 -12.60
CA SER A 601 45.53 -15.67 -12.49
C SER A 601 45.45 -16.29 -13.88
N ASN A 602 46.17 -17.39 -14.10
CA ASN A 602 46.23 -18.10 -15.39
C ASN A 602 46.55 -17.16 -16.57
N TYR A 603 47.50 -16.25 -16.39
CA TYR A 603 47.93 -15.27 -17.40
C TYR A 603 46.83 -14.27 -17.82
N ILE A 604 45.83 -14.03 -16.97
CA ILE A 604 44.71 -13.11 -17.25
C ILE A 604 44.54 -12.13 -16.09
N PHE A 605 44.59 -10.83 -16.39
CA PHE A 605 44.14 -9.76 -15.49
C PHE A 605 42.61 -9.60 -15.57
N ARG A 606 41.95 -9.43 -14.43
CA ARG A 606 40.50 -9.24 -14.33
C ARG A 606 40.12 -8.47 -13.08
N HIS A 607 39.01 -7.73 -13.16
CA HIS A 607 38.31 -7.27 -11.97
C HIS A 607 37.44 -8.41 -11.44
N LEU A 608 37.47 -8.64 -10.13
CA LEU A 608 36.49 -9.52 -9.48
C LEU A 608 35.10 -8.87 -9.56
N ARG A 609 34.05 -9.68 -9.61
CA ARG A 609 32.67 -9.17 -9.75
C ARG A 609 32.26 -8.43 -8.48
N SER A 610 31.92 -7.15 -8.61
CA SER A 610 31.51 -6.31 -7.45
C SER A 610 30.36 -6.92 -6.65
N LYS A 611 29.38 -7.54 -7.32
CA LYS A 611 28.27 -8.24 -6.65
C LYS A 611 28.73 -9.31 -5.66
N ASP A 612 29.86 -9.97 -5.91
CA ASP A 612 30.34 -11.07 -5.08
C ASP A 612 30.92 -10.58 -3.75
N TYR A 613 31.57 -9.41 -3.70
CA TYR A 613 32.20 -8.87 -2.49
C TYR A 613 31.50 -7.66 -1.87
N THR A 614 30.42 -7.15 -2.47
CA THR A 614 29.57 -6.09 -1.88
C THR A 614 28.27 -6.69 -1.34
N LYS A 615 27.26 -6.88 -2.20
CA LYS A 615 25.96 -7.45 -1.85
C LYS A 615 26.05 -8.93 -1.45
N GLY A 616 27.02 -9.66 -2.00
CA GLY A 616 27.26 -11.09 -1.74
C GLY A 616 28.29 -11.38 -0.67
N ALA A 617 28.77 -10.37 0.07
CA ALA A 617 29.68 -10.56 1.19
C ALA A 617 28.97 -11.33 2.31
N CYS A 618 29.55 -12.46 2.72
CA CYS A 618 28.93 -13.37 3.69
C CYS A 618 29.96 -14.19 4.47
N ILE A 619 31.26 -13.92 4.34
CA ILE A 619 32.31 -14.60 5.10
C ILE A 619 32.38 -14.00 6.51
N GLY A 620 32.45 -14.88 7.51
CA GLY A 620 32.63 -14.51 8.91
C GLY A 620 31.66 -15.23 9.83
N THR A 621 32.08 -15.68 10.99
CA THR A 621 31.24 -16.38 11.97
C THR A 621 30.17 -15.47 12.58
N ARG A 622 30.35 -14.14 12.49
CA ARG A 622 29.43 -13.12 13.03
C ARG A 622 28.86 -12.24 11.92
N ILE A 623 27.60 -11.84 12.10
CA ILE A 623 26.91 -10.95 11.18
C ILE A 623 27.26 -9.49 11.50
N SER A 624 27.49 -8.68 10.46
CA SER A 624 27.80 -7.25 10.63
C SER A 624 26.58 -6.49 11.18
N LYS A 625 26.74 -5.86 12.35
CA LYS A 625 25.73 -4.96 12.94
C LYS A 625 25.36 -3.78 12.03
N ALA A 626 26.30 -3.30 11.21
CA ALA A 626 26.04 -2.23 10.25
C ALA A 626 25.07 -2.69 9.15
N ARG A 627 25.23 -3.93 8.66
CA ARG A 627 24.34 -4.48 7.63
C ARG A 627 22.93 -4.78 8.16
N LEU A 628 22.83 -5.19 9.43
CA LEU A 628 21.56 -5.33 10.13
C LEU A 628 20.80 -4.00 10.19
N ARG A 629 21.48 -2.90 10.53
CA ARG A 629 20.89 -1.56 10.56
C ARG A 629 20.44 -1.09 9.18
N GLU A 630 21.29 -1.24 8.15
CA GLU A 630 20.90 -0.88 6.77
C GLU A 630 19.63 -1.62 6.31
N LEU A 631 19.52 -2.92 6.62
CA LEU A 631 18.33 -3.69 6.28
C LEU A 631 17.11 -3.27 7.10
N ALA A 632 17.29 -2.95 8.39
CA ALA A 632 16.21 -2.44 9.23
C ALA A 632 15.68 -1.08 8.73
N ASP A 633 16.58 -0.15 8.39
CA ASP A 633 16.23 1.17 7.83
C ASP A 633 15.51 1.01 6.46
N GLU A 634 15.98 0.08 5.61
CA GLU A 634 15.30 -0.23 4.35
C GLU A 634 13.89 -0.80 4.58
N ILE A 635 13.71 -1.68 5.58
CA ILE A 635 12.41 -2.25 5.96
C ILE A 635 11.47 -1.16 6.46
N GLU A 636 11.94 -0.29 7.35
CA GLU A 636 11.14 0.83 7.88
C GLU A 636 10.65 1.74 6.74
N SER A 637 11.54 2.10 5.81
CA SER A 637 11.17 2.92 4.65
C SER A 637 10.14 2.24 3.73
N LEU A 638 10.22 0.91 3.55
CA LEU A 638 9.25 0.15 2.77
C LEU A 638 7.90 0.03 3.50
N GLN A 639 7.91 -0.10 4.83
CA GLN A 639 6.70 -0.11 5.64
C GLN A 639 5.98 1.23 5.61
N GLU A 640 6.69 2.35 5.73
CA GLU A 640 6.12 3.70 5.61
C GLU A 640 5.47 3.91 4.24
N ASN A 641 6.16 3.53 3.16
CA ASN A 641 5.62 3.61 1.80
C ASN A 641 4.35 2.75 1.66
N LEU A 642 4.36 1.51 2.16
CA LEU A 642 3.22 0.61 2.10
C LEU A 642 2.00 1.14 2.87
N ILE A 643 2.22 1.78 4.02
CA ILE A 643 1.14 2.42 4.80
C ILE A 643 0.52 3.56 3.98
N GLY A 644 1.36 4.42 3.38
CA GLY A 644 0.88 5.52 2.52
C GLY A 644 0.09 5.02 1.32
N GLU A 645 0.58 4.00 0.61
CA GLU A 645 -0.11 3.40 -0.52
C GLU A 645 -1.46 2.78 -0.12
N ARG A 646 -1.54 2.10 1.04
CA ARG A 646 -2.80 1.54 1.55
C ARG A 646 -3.80 2.60 1.98
N GLN A 647 -3.36 3.70 2.57
CA GLN A 647 -4.23 4.83 2.90
C GLN A 647 -4.82 5.44 1.63
N ARG A 648 -4.00 5.64 0.59
CA ARG A 648 -4.45 6.09 -0.73
C ARG A 648 -5.43 5.10 -1.36
N GLU A 649 -5.14 3.80 -1.34
CA GLU A 649 -6.04 2.76 -1.84
C GLU A 649 -7.40 2.78 -1.11
N ALA A 650 -7.40 2.94 0.21
CA ALA A 650 -8.62 3.00 1.01
C ALA A 650 -9.47 4.24 0.66
N ALA A 651 -8.84 5.41 0.50
CA ALA A 651 -9.51 6.65 0.11
C ALA A 651 -10.13 6.52 -1.29
N LEU A 652 -9.37 6.03 -2.27
CA LEU A 652 -9.85 5.82 -3.64
C LEU A 652 -10.99 4.76 -3.72
N LYS A 653 -10.94 3.70 -2.89
CA LYS A 653 -12.04 2.73 -2.78
C LYS A 653 -13.29 3.32 -2.16
N ASP A 654 -13.16 4.31 -1.27
CA ASP A 654 -14.35 4.98 -0.74
C ASP A 654 -14.97 5.92 -1.77
N ALA A 655 -14.15 6.62 -2.56
CA ALA A 655 -14.59 7.45 -3.69
C ALA A 655 -15.39 6.67 -4.73
N GLN A 656 -15.12 5.37 -4.92
CA GLN A 656 -15.94 4.51 -5.81
C GLN A 656 -17.42 4.39 -5.40
N LYS A 657 -17.77 4.70 -4.16
CA LYS A 657 -19.13 4.63 -3.64
C LYS A 657 -19.90 5.94 -3.79
N TYR A 658 -19.28 6.98 -4.34
CA TYR A 658 -19.88 8.31 -4.42
C TYR A 658 -20.99 8.33 -5.48
N GLU A 659 -21.94 9.25 -5.34
CA GLU A 659 -23.07 9.33 -6.27
C GLU A 659 -22.58 9.71 -7.68
N THR A 660 -23.07 9.03 -8.71
CA THR A 660 -22.67 9.22 -10.11
C THR A 660 -23.84 9.56 -11.03
N LEU A 661 -25.02 9.89 -10.45
CA LEU A 661 -26.27 10.11 -11.15
C LEU A 661 -26.68 8.89 -11.99
N SER A 662 -26.67 7.73 -11.34
CA SER A 662 -26.98 6.43 -11.96
C SER A 662 -28.46 6.27 -12.38
N GLN A 663 -29.33 7.13 -11.85
CA GLN A 663 -30.76 7.16 -12.10
C GLN A 663 -31.10 7.81 -13.46
N GLU A 664 -32.30 7.51 -13.99
CA GLU A 664 -32.78 8.14 -15.21
C GLU A 664 -32.98 9.66 -15.04
N THR A 665 -32.63 10.43 -16.08
CA THR A 665 -32.67 11.90 -16.04
C THR A 665 -34.07 12.44 -15.73
N GLY A 666 -35.13 11.79 -16.23
CA GLY A 666 -36.52 12.16 -15.92
C GLY A 666 -36.95 11.86 -14.48
N GLN A 667 -36.26 10.97 -13.77
CA GLN A 667 -36.49 10.77 -12.33
C GLN A 667 -35.80 11.87 -11.52
N ILE A 668 -34.56 12.22 -11.88
CA ILE A 668 -33.78 13.30 -11.24
C ILE A 668 -34.52 14.63 -11.31
N LEU A 669 -35.09 14.98 -12.47
CA LEU A 669 -35.86 16.21 -12.66
C LEU A 669 -37.14 16.28 -11.80
N ARG A 670 -37.81 15.14 -11.59
CA ARG A 670 -38.99 15.05 -10.71
C ARG A 670 -38.59 15.19 -9.24
N LEU A 671 -37.44 14.64 -8.86
CA LEU A 671 -36.92 14.75 -7.50
C LEU A 671 -36.51 16.20 -7.18
N SER A 672 -35.96 16.94 -8.15
CA SER A 672 -35.60 18.35 -7.96
C SER A 672 -36.81 19.27 -7.80
N SER A 673 -37.94 19.00 -8.50
CA SER A 673 -39.17 19.80 -8.37
C SER A 673 -40.05 19.44 -7.17
N ALA A 674 -39.77 18.30 -6.51
CA ALA A 674 -40.60 17.79 -5.42
C ALA A 674 -40.70 18.75 -4.24
N ALA A 675 -39.68 19.57 -3.97
CA ALA A 675 -39.70 20.56 -2.90
C ALA A 675 -40.69 21.72 -3.18
N ASP A 676 -40.72 22.22 -4.41
CA ASP A 676 -41.62 23.31 -4.82
C ASP A 676 -43.07 22.82 -4.90
N GLU A 677 -43.28 21.62 -5.47
CA GLU A 677 -44.59 20.97 -5.50
C GLU A 677 -45.12 20.75 -4.08
N LEU A 678 -44.28 20.26 -3.16
CA LEU A 678 -44.65 20.06 -1.76
C LEU A 678 -45.13 21.36 -1.10
N GLU A 679 -44.49 22.50 -1.37
CA GLU A 679 -44.92 23.80 -0.86
C GLU A 679 -46.31 24.21 -1.41
N GLU A 680 -46.57 23.98 -2.70
CA GLU A 680 -47.91 24.21 -3.28
C GLU A 680 -48.98 23.33 -2.64
N TYR A 681 -48.67 22.05 -2.40
CA TYR A 681 -49.59 21.11 -1.78
C TYR A 681 -49.90 21.51 -0.32
N TYR A 682 -48.93 22.01 0.44
CA TYR A 682 -49.18 22.58 1.77
C TYR A 682 -50.09 23.81 1.72
N ARG A 683 -49.91 24.72 0.74
CA ARG A 683 -50.81 25.88 0.56
C ARG A 683 -52.23 25.45 0.16
N LYS A 684 -52.38 24.43 -0.68
CA LYS A 684 -53.68 23.84 -1.06
C LYS A 684 -54.34 23.18 0.13
N GLN A 685 -53.59 22.45 0.95
CA GLN A 685 -54.05 21.85 2.20
C GLN A 685 -54.58 22.91 3.17
N GLU A 686 -53.87 24.02 3.35
CA GLU A 686 -54.29 25.11 4.24
C GLU A 686 -55.61 25.77 3.78
N LYS A 687 -55.80 25.94 2.47
CA LYS A 687 -57.06 26.45 1.90
C LYS A 687 -58.21 25.47 2.10
N LEU A 688 -57.99 24.19 1.79
CA LEU A 688 -59.01 23.14 1.95
C LEU A 688 -59.40 22.96 3.42
N GLN A 689 -58.44 23.12 4.35
CA GLN A 689 -58.70 23.13 5.80
C GLN A 689 -59.53 24.35 6.25
N LYS A 690 -59.35 25.53 5.63
CA LYS A 690 -60.19 26.71 5.89
C LYS A 690 -61.61 26.51 5.36
N GLU A 691 -61.76 26.00 4.14
CA GLU A 691 -63.07 25.67 3.54
C GLU A 691 -63.82 24.60 4.37
N LEU A 692 -63.11 23.58 4.87
CA LEU A 692 -63.69 22.58 5.76
C LEU A 692 -64.18 23.17 7.08
N LYS A 693 -63.48 24.17 7.64
CA LYS A 693 -63.92 24.89 8.85
C LYS A 693 -65.18 25.72 8.59
N GLU A 694 -65.25 26.40 7.45
CA GLU A 694 -66.44 27.19 7.08
C GLU A 694 -67.67 26.29 6.84
N LEU A 695 -67.48 25.11 6.24
CA LEU A 695 -68.54 24.11 6.06
C LEU A 695 -68.95 23.44 7.38
N GLU A 696 -68.01 23.33 8.32
CA GLU A 696 -68.23 22.82 9.69
C GLU A 696 -69.10 23.77 10.52
N ASP A 697 -69.00 25.09 10.32
CA ASP A 697 -69.81 26.12 10.99
C ASP A 697 -71.25 26.23 10.45
N GLY A 698 -71.59 25.52 9.36
CA GLY A 698 -72.94 25.48 8.79
C GLY A 698 -73.96 24.73 9.67
N THR A 699 -75.19 25.25 9.80
CA THR A 699 -76.21 24.72 10.73
C THR A 699 -76.49 23.22 10.57
N ARG A 700 -76.61 22.71 9.33
CA ARG A 700 -76.95 21.29 9.10
C ARG A 700 -75.76 20.35 9.30
N THR A 701 -74.55 20.77 8.93
CA THR A 701 -73.31 20.00 9.11
C THR A 701 -72.89 19.99 10.58
N ALA A 702 -73.04 21.10 11.30
CA ALA A 702 -72.84 21.19 12.74
C ALA A 702 -73.85 20.34 13.52
N GLU A 703 -75.12 20.31 13.12
CA GLU A 703 -76.15 19.43 13.73
C GLU A 703 -75.82 17.94 13.52
N LEU A 704 -75.47 17.55 12.30
CA LEU A 704 -75.10 16.17 11.98
C LEU A 704 -73.79 15.76 12.66
N LYS A 705 -72.82 16.69 12.81
CA LYS A 705 -71.61 16.47 13.60
C LYS A 705 -71.88 16.39 15.09
N ALA A 706 -72.75 17.22 15.65
CA ALA A 706 -73.13 17.14 17.05
C ALA A 706 -73.91 15.84 17.34
N GLU A 707 -74.78 15.40 16.43
CA GLU A 707 -75.46 14.09 16.51
C GLU A 707 -74.46 12.94 16.32
N GLN A 708 -73.52 13.05 15.38
CA GLN A 708 -72.41 12.10 15.22
C GLN A 708 -71.53 12.05 16.46
N GLU A 709 -71.07 13.17 17.00
CA GLU A 709 -70.21 13.26 18.18
C GLU A 709 -70.94 12.76 19.43
N MET A 710 -72.23 13.07 19.60
CA MET A 710 -73.04 12.50 20.68
C MET A 710 -73.18 10.98 20.52
N LEU A 711 -73.49 10.49 19.33
CA LEU A 711 -73.61 9.06 19.07
C LEU A 711 -72.25 8.35 19.13
N GLU A 712 -71.15 8.98 18.71
CA GLU A 712 -69.79 8.48 18.83
C GLU A 712 -69.33 8.52 20.27
N THR A 713 -69.62 9.55 21.05
CA THR A 713 -69.31 9.59 22.49
C THR A 713 -70.11 8.54 23.25
N ASN A 714 -71.36 8.32 22.87
CA ASN A 714 -72.19 7.28 23.46
C ASN A 714 -71.77 5.87 23.02
N VAL A 715 -71.47 5.66 21.74
CA VAL A 715 -70.97 4.39 21.21
C VAL A 715 -69.58 4.12 21.75
N THR A 716 -68.63 5.07 21.72
CA THR A 716 -67.30 4.91 22.31
C THR A 716 -67.37 4.76 23.82
N GLY A 717 -68.23 5.48 24.54
CA GLY A 717 -68.40 5.32 25.98
C GLY A 717 -68.99 3.95 26.34
N LYS A 718 -69.96 3.47 25.56
CA LYS A 718 -70.55 2.12 25.74
C LYS A 718 -69.66 1.02 25.18
N GLU A 719 -68.85 1.26 24.16
CA GLU A 719 -67.84 0.34 23.62
C GLU A 719 -66.64 0.28 24.54
N GLN A 720 -66.25 1.38 25.16
CA GLN A 720 -65.27 1.39 26.24
C GLN A 720 -65.85 0.67 27.44
N ALA A 721 -67.11 0.89 27.82
CA ALA A 721 -67.75 0.09 28.87
C ALA A 721 -67.83 -1.41 28.49
N SER A 722 -68.13 -1.74 27.23
CA SER A 722 -68.24 -3.10 26.73
C SER A 722 -66.88 -3.78 26.63
N GLN A 723 -65.87 -3.06 26.13
CA GLN A 723 -64.50 -3.51 26.11
C GLN A 723 -63.94 -3.57 27.52
N ASN A 724 -64.34 -2.69 28.44
CA ASN A 724 -63.90 -2.74 29.83
C ASN A 724 -64.55 -3.93 30.54
N ILE A 725 -65.81 -4.23 30.27
CA ILE A 725 -66.51 -5.40 30.81
C ILE A 725 -66.02 -6.69 30.11
N GLN A 726 -65.74 -6.68 28.81
CA GLN A 726 -65.19 -7.82 28.08
C GLN A 726 -63.72 -8.04 28.44
N LYS A 727 -62.94 -6.99 28.62
CA LYS A 727 -61.60 -7.06 29.22
C LYS A 727 -61.71 -7.53 30.66
N GLU A 728 -62.70 -7.09 31.42
CA GLU A 728 -62.95 -7.57 32.78
C GLU A 728 -63.36 -9.04 32.75
N GLN A 729 -64.12 -9.54 31.79
CA GLN A 729 -64.48 -10.95 31.64
C GLN A 729 -63.33 -11.81 31.13
N ILE A 730 -62.55 -11.33 30.17
CA ILE A 730 -61.34 -12.01 29.70
C ILE A 730 -60.30 -11.98 30.81
N ARG A 731 -60.23 -10.89 31.58
CA ARG A 731 -59.38 -10.78 32.76
C ARG A 731 -59.89 -11.68 33.87
N LEU A 732 -61.18 -11.76 34.15
CA LEU A 732 -61.73 -12.60 35.21
C LEU A 732 -61.73 -14.07 34.82
N GLY A 733 -62.10 -14.42 33.59
CA GLY A 733 -61.99 -15.77 33.03
C GLY A 733 -60.54 -16.21 32.88
N GLY A 734 -59.67 -15.28 32.50
CA GLY A 734 -58.22 -15.42 32.59
C GLY A 734 -57.79 -15.66 34.03
N VAL A 735 -58.16 -14.81 34.98
CA VAL A 735 -57.86 -14.96 36.42
C VAL A 735 -58.39 -16.27 36.97
N VAL A 736 -59.55 -16.74 36.51
CA VAL A 736 -60.13 -18.04 36.89
C VAL A 736 -59.30 -19.19 36.32
N GLN A 737 -59.01 -19.20 35.01
CA GLN A 737 -58.17 -20.24 34.40
C GLN A 737 -56.73 -20.21 34.95
N THR A 738 -56.21 -19.02 35.20
CA THR A 738 -54.87 -18.79 35.74
C THR A 738 -54.85 -19.21 37.20
N ALA A 739 -55.83 -18.84 38.02
CA ALA A 739 -55.92 -19.33 39.39
C ALA A 739 -56.13 -20.85 39.43
N GLU A 740 -56.91 -21.46 38.55
CA GLU A 740 -57.07 -22.92 38.46
C GLU A 740 -55.78 -23.62 38.00
N ARG A 741 -55.05 -23.02 37.08
CA ARG A 741 -53.75 -23.51 36.64
C ARG A 741 -52.70 -23.33 37.72
N ASP A 742 -52.58 -22.13 38.27
CA ASP A 742 -51.67 -21.76 39.35
C ASP A 742 -51.93 -22.61 40.59
N ILE A 743 -53.18 -22.92 40.94
CA ILE A 743 -53.49 -23.85 42.04
C ILE A 743 -52.99 -25.27 41.70
N ARG A 744 -53.17 -25.75 40.47
CA ARG A 744 -52.65 -27.07 40.04
C ARG A 744 -51.13 -27.11 40.03
N GLU A 745 -50.50 -26.08 39.48
CA GLU A 745 -49.05 -25.93 39.41
C GLU A 745 -48.44 -25.72 40.79
N LEU A 746 -49.04 -24.89 41.66
CA LEU A 746 -48.59 -24.70 43.04
C LEU A 746 -48.76 -25.97 43.86
N LYS A 747 -49.78 -26.80 43.61
CA LYS A 747 -49.91 -28.13 44.23
C LYS A 747 -48.79 -29.06 43.77
N SER A 748 -48.57 -29.18 42.47
CA SER A 748 -47.45 -29.98 41.91
C SER A 748 -46.09 -29.50 42.42
N LYS A 749 -45.88 -28.18 42.45
CA LYS A 749 -44.66 -27.54 42.93
C LYS A 749 -44.47 -27.73 44.43
N LEU A 750 -45.54 -27.68 45.21
CA LEU A 750 -45.47 -27.96 46.64
C LEU A 750 -45.04 -29.41 46.88
N ASP A 751 -45.58 -30.37 46.11
CA ASP A 751 -45.21 -31.79 46.17
C ASP A 751 -43.74 -32.04 45.77
N GLU A 752 -43.24 -31.33 44.76
CA GLU A 752 -41.83 -31.36 44.35
C GLU A 752 -40.89 -30.69 45.38
N LEU A 753 -41.32 -29.59 46.00
CA LEU A 753 -40.52 -28.89 47.01
C LEU A 753 -40.43 -29.67 48.32
N THR A 754 -41.44 -30.48 48.64
CA THR A 754 -41.47 -31.32 49.84
C THR A 754 -40.80 -32.68 49.65
N THR A 755 -40.54 -33.12 48.42
CA THR A 755 -39.84 -34.41 48.18
C THR A 755 -38.37 -34.32 48.62
N GLY A 756 -37.98 -35.16 49.57
CA GLY A 756 -36.62 -35.19 50.13
C GLY A 756 -36.30 -34.06 51.11
N PHE A 757 -37.27 -33.19 51.44
CA PHE A 757 -37.15 -32.21 52.52
C PHE A 757 -37.48 -32.89 53.85
N VAL A 758 -36.56 -32.82 54.82
CA VAL A 758 -36.76 -33.32 56.18
C VAL A 758 -36.75 -32.10 57.10
N GLU A 759 -37.87 -31.86 57.79
CA GLU A 759 -37.91 -30.92 58.91
C GLU A 759 -36.97 -31.45 60.01
N ASN A 760 -35.95 -30.68 60.38
CA ASN A 760 -35.11 -30.97 61.53
C ASN A 760 -35.78 -30.49 62.82
#